data_AF-A0A6P0Q3P0-F1
#
_entry.id   AF-A0A6P0Q3P0-F1
#
_cell.length_a   1.000
_cell.length_b   1.000
_cell.length_c   1.000
_cell.angle_alpha   90.00
_cell.angle_beta   90.00
_cell.angle_gamma   90.00
#
_symmetry.space_group_name_H-M   'P 1'
#
loop_
_entity.id
_entity.type
_entity.pdbx_description
1 polymer ?
#
loop_
_entity_poly.entity_id
_entity_poly.type
_entity_poly.pdbx_seq_one_letter_code
_entity_poly.pdbx_strand_id
1 'polypeptide(L)'
;LDNDWETIANQGIQNLPSKVTAENLAYVIYTSGSTGKPKGVAIEHHSPVALCNWAKKIFTIEQLAGVLASTSICFDLSIFEIFATLSCGCQVILAKNALDLPNVKKAYKVTLINTVPSAVTELLRIKAIPSNVKIINLAGEVFTNQLVQKLYQQESVQGVYNLYGPSEDTTYSTFTLLEKGTKTEPSIGSPIPNTQIYILDSNTQPVPIGVPGELHIGGDGLARGYLNRPELTAEKFIANPFDHNSKLYKTGDLARYLPDGNIEFIGRIDHQVKIRGFRIELGEIEAILSSHPQVAQVVVVAREDNPGNKRLVAYIVSEENPLSKSELHQFVQQKLPDYMVPSAFVILEALPLTPNGKVDRKALPAPEAKLEGDFILPRDPVERQLAQIWSEVLNVYPIGVQDNFFDLGGHSLIAVRLMSQIEKQFGKNLPLATIFKGQTIEQLASILQESTDSISWSALVPIKPNGNKRPFFLVPGGGGNVVYYSYLARYISSEQPFYGLQAIGLDGESEPYTRVEDIAAHNIQEIQSVQPQGPYLLGGHSFGGKVALEMALQLQKQGQEVALLAILDTTAPEPGNKMTSLGWNDAMWMVAISKLLGYLFDKELEVSYEALEKLTPDDQLSYLYKQLQQINFYPPGAGIKQLRGFLRVMKTNNLCSYFPEEVYPTPITLFRSINPQPDNLKPENIKKEVYESLRPQNMSLPDFGWSPFSSKPVEIYDVPGDHISMVTEPHVQVFAQKLMACIEKAQVKDK
;
A
#
# COMPACT_ATOMS: atom_id res chain seq x y z
N LEU A 1 -5.55 13.53 22.08
CA LEU A 1 -4.50 13.66 23.11
C LEU A 1 -3.97 15.09 23.19
N ASP A 2 -3.39 15.66 22.12
CA ASP A 2 -2.82 17.03 22.19
C ASP A 2 -3.88 18.15 22.32
N ASN A 3 -5.11 17.95 21.82
CA ASN A 3 -6.22 18.92 21.98
C ASN A 3 -7.04 18.72 23.26
N ASP A 4 -6.80 17.61 23.99
CA ASP A 4 -7.62 17.21 25.13
C ASP A 4 -6.91 17.51 26.46
N TRP A 5 -5.77 18.22 26.45
CA TRP A 5 -4.91 18.38 27.62
C TRP A 5 -5.61 19.09 28.78
N GLU A 6 -6.46 20.08 28.49
CA GLU A 6 -7.31 20.72 29.52
C GLU A 6 -8.33 19.74 30.12
N THR A 7 -8.87 18.82 29.32
CA THR A 7 -9.81 17.79 29.79
C THR A 7 -9.10 16.70 30.58
N ILE A 8 -7.88 16.32 30.18
CA ILE A 8 -7.03 15.33 30.85
C ILE A 8 -6.51 15.88 32.19
N ALA A 9 -6.14 17.17 32.23
CA ALA A 9 -5.67 17.84 33.45
C ALA A 9 -6.74 17.89 34.55
N ASN A 10 -8.03 17.81 34.18
CA ASN A 10 -9.15 17.72 35.11
C ASN A 10 -9.42 16.30 35.63
N GLN A 11 -8.74 15.28 35.10
CA GLN A 11 -8.84 13.90 35.59
C GLN A 11 -7.99 13.71 36.86
N GLY A 12 -8.32 12.70 37.65
CA GLY A 12 -7.58 12.38 38.87
C GLY A 12 -6.10 12.08 38.59
N ILE A 13 -5.20 12.74 39.32
CA ILE A 13 -3.74 12.52 39.24
C ILE A 13 -3.27 11.30 40.06
N GLN A 14 -4.20 10.61 40.72
CA GLN A 14 -3.91 9.39 41.47
C GLN A 14 -3.93 8.19 40.54
N ASN A 15 -3.07 7.21 40.81
CA ASN A 15 -3.08 5.95 40.07
C ASN A 15 -4.47 5.30 40.17
N LEU A 16 -5.01 4.90 39.03
CA LEU A 16 -6.28 4.17 39.00
C LEU A 16 -6.14 2.87 39.83
N PRO A 17 -7.10 2.57 40.73
CA PRO A 17 -7.11 1.28 41.41
C PRO A 17 -7.35 0.18 40.38
N SER A 18 -6.28 -0.51 39.99
CA SER A 18 -6.34 -1.62 39.06
C SER A 18 -6.54 -2.92 39.83
N LYS A 19 -7.53 -3.73 39.39
CA LYS A 19 -7.70 -5.12 39.85
C LYS A 19 -6.95 -6.13 38.97
N VAL A 20 -6.12 -5.65 38.04
CA VAL A 20 -5.32 -6.49 37.15
C VAL A 20 -4.23 -7.21 37.95
N THR A 21 -4.14 -8.52 37.73
CA THR A 21 -3.13 -9.41 38.31
C THR A 21 -2.12 -9.82 37.24
N ALA A 22 -0.98 -10.36 37.66
CA ALA A 22 0.11 -10.76 36.79
C ALA A 22 -0.34 -11.86 35.79
N GLU A 23 -1.28 -12.71 36.21
CA GLU A 23 -1.86 -13.82 35.46
C GLU A 23 -3.05 -13.39 34.60
N ASN A 24 -3.39 -12.10 34.50
CA ASN A 24 -4.39 -11.65 33.53
C ASN A 24 -3.78 -11.49 32.14
N LEU A 25 -4.58 -11.69 31.09
CA LEU A 25 -4.13 -11.49 29.72
C LEU A 25 -3.80 -10.02 29.47
N ALA A 26 -2.59 -9.76 28.98
CA ALA A 26 -2.15 -8.45 28.53
C ALA A 26 -2.58 -8.19 27.08
N TYR A 27 -2.41 -9.18 26.21
CA TYR A 27 -2.79 -9.08 24.80
C TYR A 27 -3.02 -10.46 24.16
N VAL A 28 -3.68 -10.43 23.00
CA VAL A 28 -3.77 -11.57 22.10
C VAL A 28 -3.35 -11.12 20.71
N ILE A 29 -2.20 -11.61 20.24
CA ILE A 29 -1.71 -11.35 18.88
C ILE A 29 -1.96 -12.59 18.03
N TYR A 30 -2.60 -12.40 16.88
CA TYR A 30 -2.86 -13.48 15.94
C TYR A 30 -1.65 -13.72 15.05
N THR A 31 -1.28 -15.00 14.91
CA THR A 31 -0.26 -15.47 13.98
C THR A 31 -0.89 -16.45 13.00
N SER A 32 -0.22 -16.71 11.88
CA SER A 32 -0.63 -17.75 10.93
C SER A 32 -0.72 -19.11 11.63
N GLY A 33 -1.67 -19.94 11.21
CA GLY A 33 -1.87 -21.28 11.79
C GLY A 33 -1.61 -22.38 10.78
N SER A 34 -0.97 -23.48 11.20
CA SER A 34 -0.70 -24.65 10.35
C SER A 34 -1.94 -25.32 9.72
N THR A 35 -3.14 -25.01 10.22
CA THR A 35 -4.44 -25.53 9.75
C THR A 35 -5.23 -24.55 8.87
N GLY A 36 -4.63 -23.42 8.48
CA GLY A 36 -5.29 -22.40 7.65
C GLY A 36 -6.26 -21.49 8.38
N LYS A 37 -6.22 -21.48 9.71
CA LYS A 37 -6.94 -20.53 10.55
C LYS A 37 -5.94 -19.80 11.45
N PRO A 38 -5.98 -18.46 11.53
CA PRO A 38 -5.13 -17.70 12.44
C PRO A 38 -5.26 -18.20 13.89
N LYS A 39 -4.13 -18.26 14.60
CA LYS A 39 -4.05 -18.67 16.01
C LYS A 39 -3.69 -17.47 16.88
N GLY A 40 -4.57 -17.15 17.83
CA GLY A 40 -4.35 -16.05 18.78
C GLY A 40 -3.44 -16.52 19.91
N VAL A 41 -2.23 -15.96 20.02
CA VAL A 41 -1.30 -16.23 21.12
C VAL A 41 -1.70 -15.36 22.31
N ALA A 42 -2.10 -16.00 23.40
CA ALA A 42 -2.60 -15.31 24.60
C ALA A 42 -1.46 -15.09 25.61
N ILE A 43 -1.03 -13.85 25.75
CA ILE A 43 0.08 -13.44 26.63
C ILE A 43 -0.46 -12.82 27.91
N GLU A 44 0.09 -13.23 29.04
CA GLU A 44 -0.24 -12.71 30.38
C GLU A 44 0.64 -11.53 30.74
N HIS A 45 0.25 -10.72 31.73
CA HIS A 45 0.98 -9.51 32.11
C HIS A 45 2.40 -9.75 32.62
N HIS A 46 2.67 -10.87 33.29
CA HIS A 46 4.01 -11.16 33.82
C HIS A 46 5.08 -11.27 32.74
N SER A 47 4.78 -11.87 31.58
CA SER A 47 5.74 -12.09 30.49
C SER A 47 6.27 -10.79 29.85
N PRO A 48 5.46 -9.83 29.36
CA PRO A 48 5.97 -8.57 28.83
C PRO A 48 6.59 -7.68 29.91
N VAL A 49 6.21 -7.83 31.18
CA VAL A 49 6.90 -7.17 32.30
C VAL A 49 8.30 -7.75 32.49
N ALA A 50 8.47 -9.07 32.39
CA ALA A 50 9.79 -9.71 32.40
C ALA A 50 10.66 -9.22 31.23
N LEU A 51 10.09 -9.13 30.01
CA LEU A 51 10.76 -8.55 28.84
C LEU A 51 11.22 -7.10 29.09
N CYS A 52 10.36 -6.24 29.65
CA CYS A 52 10.71 -4.86 29.98
C CYS A 52 11.82 -4.78 31.03
N ASN A 53 11.79 -5.66 32.05
CA ASN A 53 12.82 -5.73 33.07
C ASN A 53 14.17 -6.20 32.51
N TRP A 54 14.17 -7.14 31.56
CA TRP A 54 15.37 -7.52 30.82
C TRP A 54 15.90 -6.35 30.00
N ALA A 55 15.05 -5.67 29.22
CA ALA A 55 15.46 -4.53 28.40
C ALA A 55 16.14 -3.42 29.23
N LYS A 56 15.61 -3.12 30.42
CA LYS A 56 16.20 -2.18 31.40
C LYS A 56 17.58 -2.56 31.92
N LYS A 57 17.88 -3.86 31.96
CA LYS A 57 19.20 -4.36 32.40
C LYS A 57 20.22 -4.35 31.27
N ILE A 58 19.76 -4.54 30.02
CA ILE A 58 20.64 -4.61 28.85
C ILE A 58 20.93 -3.23 28.27
N PHE A 59 19.92 -2.36 28.18
CA PHE A 59 20.05 -1.06 27.55
C PHE A 59 20.03 0.05 28.60
N THR A 60 20.92 1.03 28.45
CA THR A 60 20.93 2.21 29.33
C THR A 60 19.77 3.14 29.03
N ILE A 61 19.43 4.04 29.96
CA ILE A 61 18.39 5.06 29.75
C ILE A 61 18.73 5.94 28.54
N GLU A 62 20.00 6.24 28.29
CA GLU A 62 20.44 7.03 27.14
C GLU A 62 20.32 6.29 25.81
N GLN A 63 20.36 4.95 25.84
CA GLN A 63 20.15 4.11 24.66
C GLN A 63 18.65 3.97 24.36
N LEU A 64 17.82 3.87 25.41
CA LEU A 64 16.36 3.83 25.30
C LEU A 64 15.69 5.21 25.18
N ALA A 65 16.45 6.32 25.26
CA ALA A 65 15.93 7.67 25.36
C ALA A 65 14.91 8.05 24.26
N GLY A 66 15.16 7.60 23.03
CA GLY A 66 14.24 7.72 21.90
C GLY A 66 14.19 6.45 21.07
N VAL A 67 13.19 5.61 21.28
CA VAL A 67 13.03 4.35 20.52
C VAL A 67 12.11 4.59 19.33
N LEU A 68 12.54 4.17 18.13
CA LEU A 68 11.70 4.16 16.94
C LEU A 68 10.63 3.07 17.08
N ALA A 69 9.37 3.48 17.17
CA ALA A 69 8.22 2.61 17.06
C ALA A 69 7.71 2.67 15.62
N SER A 70 8.02 1.64 14.86
CA SER A 70 7.71 1.54 13.42
C SER A 70 7.12 0.21 13.02
N THR A 71 7.04 -0.73 13.97
CA THR A 71 6.40 -2.02 13.80
C THR A 71 4.89 -1.90 14.03
N SER A 72 4.10 -2.61 13.22
CA SER A 72 2.64 -2.69 13.42
C SER A 72 2.32 -3.22 14.82
N ILE A 73 1.31 -2.64 15.49
CA ILE A 73 0.84 -3.11 16.81
C ILE A 73 0.26 -4.53 16.78
N CYS A 74 0.02 -5.08 15.58
CA CYS A 74 -0.36 -6.47 15.37
C CYS A 74 0.83 -7.43 15.38
N PHE A 75 2.06 -6.94 15.58
CA PHE A 75 3.28 -7.74 15.66
C PHE A 75 4.02 -7.45 16.97
N ASP A 76 4.42 -8.51 17.68
CA ASP A 76 4.90 -8.46 19.06
C ASP A 76 6.24 -7.71 19.25
N LEU A 77 7.00 -7.44 18.19
CA LEU A 77 8.12 -6.48 18.21
C LEU A 77 7.69 -5.09 18.70
N SER A 78 6.44 -4.68 18.43
CA SER A 78 5.90 -3.41 18.91
C SER A 78 5.81 -3.35 20.43
N ILE A 79 5.70 -4.50 21.11
CA ILE A 79 5.65 -4.56 22.58
C ILE A 79 6.95 -4.05 23.18
N PHE A 80 8.10 -4.42 22.60
CA PHE A 80 9.40 -3.87 23.01
C PHE A 80 9.48 -2.37 22.71
N GLU A 81 9.17 -1.96 21.47
CA GLU A 81 9.27 -0.57 21.02
C GLU A 81 8.49 0.41 21.91
N ILE A 82 7.30 -0.02 22.36
CA ILE A 82 6.40 0.79 23.17
C ILE A 82 6.72 0.64 24.66
N PHE A 83 6.63 -0.57 25.21
CA PHE A 83 6.59 -0.74 26.66
C PHE A 83 7.97 -0.77 27.33
N ALA A 84 9.02 -1.29 26.66
CA ALA A 84 10.37 -1.20 27.21
C ALA A 84 10.76 0.28 27.38
N THR A 85 10.46 1.09 26.36
CA THR A 85 10.70 2.54 26.33
C THR A 85 9.91 3.29 27.41
N LEU A 86 8.58 3.12 27.44
CA LEU A 86 7.72 3.85 28.38
C LEU A 86 7.97 3.45 29.83
N SER A 87 8.35 2.20 30.07
CA SER A 87 8.66 1.72 31.42
C SER A 87 9.91 2.37 32.04
N CYS A 88 10.72 3.06 31.25
CA CYS A 88 11.90 3.83 31.66
C CYS A 88 11.65 5.35 31.74
N GLY A 89 10.44 5.82 31.40
CA GLY A 89 10.15 7.25 31.23
C GLY A 89 10.75 7.87 29.97
N CYS A 90 11.14 7.05 28.99
CA CYS A 90 11.75 7.49 27.74
C CYS A 90 10.70 7.80 26.65
N GLN A 91 11.14 8.31 25.50
CA GLN A 91 10.27 8.74 24.41
C GLN A 91 10.11 7.66 23.33
N VAL A 92 8.86 7.34 23.00
CA VAL A 92 8.51 6.57 21.80
C VAL A 92 8.37 7.51 20.60
N ILE A 93 9.08 7.23 19.51
CA ILE A 93 9.08 8.02 18.28
C ILE A 93 8.35 7.23 17.20
N LEU A 94 7.14 7.66 16.85
CA LEU A 94 6.28 6.96 15.90
C LEU A 94 6.72 7.21 14.45
N ALA A 95 6.72 6.14 13.64
CA ALA A 95 6.89 6.18 12.20
C ALA A 95 5.89 5.23 11.52
N LYS A 96 5.51 5.51 10.27
CA LYS A 96 4.59 4.63 9.52
C LYS A 96 5.16 3.22 9.32
N ASN A 97 6.47 3.15 9.07
CA ASN A 97 7.28 1.94 9.03
C ASN A 97 8.76 2.35 9.13
N ALA A 98 9.67 1.39 9.27
CA ALA A 98 11.09 1.68 9.44
C ALA A 98 11.68 2.53 8.30
N LEU A 99 11.23 2.34 7.06
CA LEU A 99 11.72 3.09 5.88
C LEU A 99 11.22 4.54 5.83
N ASP A 100 10.21 4.87 6.63
CA ASP A 100 9.70 6.23 6.78
C ASP A 100 10.54 7.07 7.75
N LEU A 101 11.55 6.46 8.42
CA LEU A 101 12.44 7.13 9.36
C LEU A 101 13.03 8.47 8.85
N PRO A 102 13.47 8.62 7.58
CA PRO A 102 13.94 9.91 7.05
C PRO A 102 12.91 11.04 7.09
N ASN A 103 11.61 10.71 7.08
CA ASN A 103 10.52 11.68 7.04
C ASN A 103 10.00 12.06 8.44
N VAL A 104 10.47 11.39 9.49
CA VAL A 104 9.99 11.60 10.86
C VAL A 104 10.56 12.91 11.41
N LYS A 105 9.70 13.89 11.75
CA LYS A 105 10.10 15.22 12.27
C LYS A 105 11.08 15.15 13.47
N LYS A 106 10.97 14.11 14.31
CA LYS A 106 11.84 13.86 15.48
C LYS A 106 12.88 12.74 15.25
N ALA A 107 13.22 12.41 14.01
CA ALA A 107 14.19 11.35 13.68
C ALA A 107 15.56 11.55 14.38
N TYR A 108 16.00 12.80 14.52
CA TYR A 108 17.23 13.18 15.23
C TYR A 108 17.21 12.92 16.75
N LYS A 109 16.09 12.44 17.30
CA LYS A 109 15.95 11.96 18.69
C LYS A 109 16.00 10.44 18.81
N VAL A 110 15.98 9.69 17.70
CA VAL A 110 16.01 8.22 17.69
C VAL A 110 17.38 7.70 18.12
N THR A 111 17.48 7.14 19.32
CA THR A 111 18.70 6.52 19.86
C THR A 111 18.75 5.01 19.62
N LEU A 112 17.61 4.36 19.42
CA LEU A 112 17.50 2.92 19.15
C LEU A 112 16.53 2.64 18.01
N ILE A 113 16.97 1.82 17.05
CA ILE A 113 16.13 1.23 16.01
C ILE A 113 15.93 -0.26 16.33
N ASN A 114 14.68 -0.68 16.46
CA ASN A 114 14.28 -2.08 16.61
C ASN A 114 13.56 -2.51 15.34
N THR A 115 14.14 -3.42 14.55
CA THR A 115 13.60 -3.74 13.22
C THR A 115 14.11 -5.08 12.69
N VAL A 116 13.70 -5.42 11.46
CA VAL A 116 14.15 -6.62 10.74
C VAL A 116 15.36 -6.33 9.85
N PRO A 117 16.23 -7.31 9.58
CA PRO A 117 17.42 -7.14 8.73
C PRO A 117 17.15 -6.54 7.34
N SER A 118 16.06 -6.95 6.69
CA SER A 118 15.68 -6.40 5.38
C SER A 118 15.41 -4.89 5.43
N ALA A 119 14.72 -4.40 6.46
CA ALA A 119 14.42 -2.99 6.63
C ALA A 119 15.68 -2.15 6.91
N VAL A 120 16.58 -2.62 7.79
CA VAL A 120 17.82 -1.88 8.09
C VAL A 120 18.79 -1.87 6.91
N THR A 121 18.82 -2.95 6.12
CA THR A 121 19.63 -3.02 4.90
C THR A 121 19.22 -1.94 3.90
N GLU A 122 17.90 -1.75 3.76
CA GLU A 122 17.36 -0.69 2.91
C GLU A 122 17.67 0.70 3.47
N LEU A 123 17.53 0.91 4.78
CA LEU A 123 17.94 2.17 5.43
C LEU A 123 19.41 2.51 5.20
N LEU A 124 20.32 1.52 5.26
CA LEU A 124 21.73 1.70 4.89
C LEU A 124 21.88 2.09 3.41
N ARG A 125 21.17 1.41 2.51
CA ARG A 125 21.23 1.66 1.06
C ARG A 125 20.87 3.10 0.72
N ILE A 126 19.83 3.64 1.37
CA ILE A 126 19.36 5.02 1.15
C ILE A 126 20.04 6.04 2.10
N LYS A 127 20.99 5.61 2.93
CA LYS A 127 21.73 6.44 3.91
C LYS A 127 20.80 7.18 4.89
N ALA A 128 19.80 6.46 5.40
CA ALA A 128 18.70 6.98 6.21
C ALA A 128 18.85 6.77 7.72
N ILE A 129 19.94 6.18 8.20
CA ILE A 129 20.16 5.96 9.64
C ILE A 129 20.62 7.29 10.27
N PRO A 130 19.87 7.87 11.23
CA PRO A 130 20.26 9.13 11.87
C PRO A 130 21.56 8.99 12.69
N SER A 131 22.33 10.08 12.75
CA SER A 131 23.64 10.15 13.42
C SER A 131 23.57 10.10 14.95
N ASN A 132 22.39 10.00 15.54
CA ASN A 132 22.18 9.86 16.98
C ASN A 132 21.76 8.43 17.39
N VAL A 133 21.57 7.53 16.41
CA VAL A 133 21.28 6.12 16.65
C VAL A 133 22.52 5.44 17.22
N LYS A 134 22.39 4.90 18.43
CA LYS A 134 23.42 4.17 19.16
C LYS A 134 23.24 2.67 19.07
N ILE A 135 21.99 2.21 19.13
CA ILE A 135 21.65 0.79 19.18
C ILE A 135 20.79 0.39 17.98
N ILE A 136 21.13 -0.74 17.38
CA ILE A 136 20.32 -1.38 16.34
C ILE A 136 19.99 -2.80 16.78
N ASN A 137 18.73 -3.05 17.03
CA ASN A 137 18.17 -4.35 17.39
C ASN A 137 17.61 -5.00 16.13
N LEU A 138 18.12 -6.19 15.78
CA LEU A 138 17.69 -6.98 14.63
C LEU A 138 17.02 -8.26 15.09
N ALA A 139 15.82 -8.52 14.56
CA ALA A 139 15.07 -9.73 14.85
C ALA A 139 14.29 -10.23 13.64
N GLY A 140 13.79 -11.46 13.71
CA GLY A 140 12.79 -11.97 12.76
C GLY A 140 13.33 -12.49 11.42
N GLU A 141 14.60 -12.27 11.07
CA GLU A 141 15.22 -12.86 9.87
C GLU A 141 16.66 -13.26 10.15
N VAL A 142 17.17 -14.22 9.37
CA VAL A 142 18.61 -14.53 9.36
C VAL A 142 19.33 -13.46 8.54
N PHE A 143 20.52 -13.07 8.97
CA PHE A 143 21.34 -12.08 8.28
C PHE A 143 22.82 -12.36 8.43
N THR A 144 23.63 -11.74 7.58
CA THR A 144 25.06 -12.00 7.53
C THR A 144 25.86 -11.00 8.36
N ASN A 145 27.06 -11.40 8.76
CA ASN A 145 28.03 -10.52 9.42
C ASN A 145 28.40 -9.32 8.53
N GLN A 146 28.30 -9.44 7.20
CA GLN A 146 28.52 -8.31 6.29
C GLN A 146 27.55 -7.15 6.57
N LEU A 147 26.29 -7.43 6.91
CA LEU A 147 25.33 -6.39 7.30
C LEU A 147 25.78 -5.70 8.60
N VAL A 148 26.22 -6.49 9.58
CA VAL A 148 26.72 -5.99 10.89
C VAL A 148 27.88 -5.03 10.70
N GLN A 149 28.86 -5.39 9.86
CA GLN A 149 30.00 -4.52 9.56
C GLN A 149 29.56 -3.19 8.93
N LYS A 150 28.57 -3.21 8.02
CA LYS A 150 28.02 -1.98 7.41
C LYS A 150 27.31 -1.10 8.44
N LEU A 151 26.63 -1.68 9.42
CA LEU A 151 25.98 -0.94 10.50
C LEU A 151 27.02 -0.25 11.40
N TYR A 152 28.12 -0.93 11.75
CA TYR A 152 29.22 -0.36 12.53
C TYR A 152 30.08 0.67 11.78
N GLN A 153 29.89 0.84 10.47
CA GLN A 153 30.46 1.95 9.71
C GLN A 153 29.71 3.27 9.98
N GLN A 154 28.50 3.23 10.55
CA GLN A 154 27.83 4.42 11.05
C GLN A 154 28.49 4.83 12.37
N GLU A 155 29.13 6.00 12.40
CA GLU A 155 29.99 6.43 13.53
C GLU A 155 29.28 6.43 14.88
N SER A 156 27.97 6.68 14.88
CA SER A 156 27.15 6.75 16.10
C SER A 156 26.75 5.39 16.66
N VAL A 157 26.80 4.33 15.85
CA VAL A 157 26.33 2.99 16.24
C VAL A 157 27.36 2.34 17.16
N GLN A 158 26.93 2.08 18.39
CA GLN A 158 27.73 1.51 19.47
C GLN A 158 27.42 0.02 19.67
N GLY A 159 26.20 -0.43 19.34
CA GLY A 159 25.79 -1.82 19.51
C GLY A 159 24.81 -2.30 18.44
N VAL A 160 25.06 -3.49 17.90
CA VAL A 160 24.13 -4.23 17.05
C VAL A 160 23.77 -5.52 17.77
N TYR A 161 22.49 -5.75 18.03
CA TYR A 161 22.01 -6.94 18.73
C TYR A 161 21.26 -7.85 17.77
N ASN A 162 21.55 -9.15 17.83
CA ASN A 162 20.67 -10.17 17.26
C ASN A 162 19.71 -10.65 18.35
N LEU A 163 18.43 -10.66 18.04
CA LEU A 163 17.35 -11.00 18.95
C LEU A 163 16.47 -12.07 18.31
N TYR A 164 16.15 -13.11 19.07
CA TYR A 164 15.32 -14.20 18.60
C TYR A 164 14.26 -14.53 19.64
N GLY A 165 13.03 -14.74 19.18
CA GLY A 165 11.93 -15.28 19.97
C GLY A 165 10.72 -15.57 19.08
N PRO A 166 9.93 -16.59 19.39
CA PRO A 166 8.59 -16.76 18.84
C PRO A 166 7.57 -15.92 19.64
N SER A 167 6.42 -15.60 19.03
CA SER A 167 5.32 -14.93 19.75
C SER A 167 4.82 -15.69 20.97
N GLU A 168 4.94 -17.03 20.93
CA GLU A 168 4.58 -17.92 22.04
C GLU A 168 5.50 -17.81 23.28
N ASP A 169 6.61 -17.07 23.19
CA ASP A 169 7.50 -16.75 24.32
C ASP A 169 7.75 -15.23 24.47
N THR A 170 6.77 -14.40 24.07
CA THR A 170 6.76 -12.95 24.30
C THR A 170 7.96 -12.21 23.68
N THR A 171 7.91 -12.03 22.36
CA THR A 171 8.83 -11.21 21.57
C THR A 171 10.27 -11.76 21.46
N TYR A 172 11.02 -11.85 22.56
CA TYR A 172 12.43 -12.27 22.56
C TYR A 172 12.74 -13.28 23.66
N SER A 173 13.42 -14.36 23.30
CA SER A 173 13.81 -15.49 24.15
C SER A 173 15.33 -15.60 24.31
N THR A 174 16.08 -15.22 23.26
CA THR A 174 17.55 -15.22 23.25
C THR A 174 18.06 -13.93 22.62
N PHE A 175 19.29 -13.56 22.99
CA PHE A 175 19.95 -12.39 22.41
C PHE A 175 21.46 -12.52 22.44
N THR A 176 22.13 -11.76 21.56
CA THR A 176 23.57 -11.51 21.64
C THR A 176 23.91 -10.11 21.14
N LEU A 177 24.89 -9.47 21.78
CA LEU A 177 25.60 -8.34 21.21
C LEU A 177 26.55 -8.87 20.14
N LEU A 178 26.52 -8.28 18.95
CA LEU A 178 27.42 -8.64 17.85
C LEU A 178 28.62 -7.70 17.88
N GLU A 179 29.74 -8.15 18.45
CA GLU A 179 30.91 -7.29 18.65
C GLU A 179 31.46 -6.71 17.34
N LYS A 180 31.88 -5.45 17.37
CA LYS A 180 32.48 -4.76 16.23
C LYS A 180 33.73 -5.51 15.76
N GLY A 181 33.82 -5.81 14.46
CA GLY A 181 34.96 -6.53 13.88
C GLY A 181 34.91 -8.05 14.02
N THR A 182 33.82 -8.62 14.54
CA THR A 182 33.58 -10.07 14.51
C THR A 182 33.66 -10.62 13.08
N LYS A 183 34.16 -11.84 12.91
CA LYS A 183 34.31 -12.51 11.60
C LYS A 183 33.34 -13.66 11.37
N THR A 184 32.69 -14.15 12.42
CA THR A 184 31.72 -15.26 12.37
C THR A 184 30.34 -14.75 12.01
N GLU A 185 29.51 -15.63 11.45
CA GLU A 185 28.11 -15.31 11.20
C GLU A 185 27.33 -15.15 12.53
N PRO A 186 26.28 -14.30 12.56
CA PRO A 186 25.49 -14.05 13.76
C PRO A 186 24.80 -15.33 14.28
N SER A 187 25.09 -15.69 15.53
CA SER A 187 24.30 -16.66 16.30
C SER A 187 23.03 -15.98 16.86
N ILE A 188 22.06 -16.75 17.36
CA ILE A 188 20.92 -16.19 18.12
C ILE A 188 21.25 -15.98 19.61
N GLY A 189 22.51 -16.21 20.00
CA GLY A 189 23.02 -15.87 21.31
C GLY A 189 22.62 -16.82 22.42
N SER A 190 22.43 -16.27 23.62
CA SER A 190 22.08 -17.01 24.83
C SER A 190 20.69 -16.62 25.34
N PRO A 191 20.04 -17.45 26.17
CA PRO A 191 18.72 -17.17 26.74
C PRO A 191 18.70 -15.83 27.52
N ILE A 192 17.58 -15.10 27.45
CA ILE A 192 17.33 -13.98 28.35
C ILE A 192 17.08 -14.49 29.79
N PRO A 193 17.18 -13.64 30.84
CA PRO A 193 16.91 -14.04 32.21
C PRO A 193 15.52 -14.67 32.36
N ASN A 194 15.44 -15.71 33.19
CA ASN A 194 14.25 -16.53 33.43
C ASN A 194 13.72 -17.31 32.22
N THR A 195 14.46 -17.36 31.11
CA THR A 195 14.20 -18.25 29.97
C THR A 195 15.18 -19.42 29.97
N GLN A 196 14.69 -20.62 29.69
CA GLN A 196 15.50 -21.81 29.50
C GLN A 196 15.38 -22.28 28.05
N ILE A 197 16.50 -22.63 27.43
CA ILE A 197 16.52 -23.19 26.09
C ILE A 197 17.06 -24.61 26.15
N TYR A 198 16.36 -25.53 25.50
CA TYR A 198 16.77 -26.92 25.35
C TYR A 198 16.84 -27.25 23.87
N ILE A 199 17.93 -27.88 23.44
CA ILE A 199 18.05 -28.44 22.08
C ILE A 199 17.85 -29.95 22.22
N LEU A 200 16.71 -30.45 21.75
CA LEU A 200 16.25 -31.82 21.99
C LEU A 200 16.19 -32.66 20.72
N ASP A 201 16.41 -33.96 20.85
CA ASP A 201 16.17 -34.94 19.80
C ASP A 201 14.68 -35.37 19.70
N SER A 202 14.37 -36.30 18.79
CA SER A 202 13.01 -36.83 18.60
C SER A 202 12.44 -37.56 19.82
N ASN A 203 13.28 -37.99 20.76
CA ASN A 203 12.91 -38.68 21.99
C ASN A 203 12.92 -37.73 23.21
N THR A 204 12.88 -36.42 22.94
CA THR A 204 12.92 -35.34 23.94
C THR A 204 14.14 -35.40 24.85
N GLN A 205 15.28 -35.93 24.36
CA GLN A 205 16.55 -35.96 25.08
C GLN A 205 17.47 -34.82 24.63
N PRO A 206 18.23 -34.17 25.53
CA PRO A 206 19.20 -33.16 25.15
C PRO A 206 20.29 -33.70 24.22
N VAL A 207 20.56 -32.98 23.13
CA VAL A 207 21.63 -33.34 22.20
C VAL A 207 23.00 -32.80 22.68
N PRO A 208 24.13 -33.44 22.31
CA PRO A 208 25.46 -32.89 22.59
C PRO A 208 25.73 -31.54 21.93
N ILE A 209 26.69 -30.77 22.47
CA ILE A 209 27.15 -29.50 21.87
C ILE A 209 27.59 -29.74 20.41
N GLY A 210 27.16 -28.87 19.50
CA GLY A 210 27.44 -28.95 18.07
C GLY A 210 26.47 -29.83 17.27
N VAL A 211 25.65 -30.64 17.94
CA VAL A 211 24.64 -31.51 17.29
C VAL A 211 23.33 -30.73 17.11
N PRO A 212 22.75 -30.71 15.89
CA PRO A 212 21.43 -30.12 15.66
C PRO A 212 20.29 -30.87 16.37
N GLY A 213 19.34 -30.12 16.92
CA GLY A 213 18.08 -30.64 17.47
C GLY A 213 16.97 -29.57 17.49
N GLU A 214 15.76 -29.95 17.91
CA GLU A 214 14.63 -29.03 18.04
C GLU A 214 14.81 -28.10 19.24
N LEU A 215 14.73 -26.80 19.00
CA LEU A 215 14.76 -25.77 20.02
C LEU A 215 13.44 -25.76 20.80
N HIS A 216 13.52 -25.96 22.11
CA HIS A 216 12.40 -25.87 23.04
C HIS A 216 12.67 -24.76 24.05
N ILE A 217 11.62 -24.04 24.42
CA ILE A 217 11.71 -22.86 25.30
C ILE A 217 10.90 -23.10 26.56
N GLY A 218 11.50 -22.85 27.72
CA GLY A 218 10.82 -22.81 29.02
C GLY A 218 10.99 -21.45 29.69
N GLY A 219 10.17 -21.19 30.70
CA GLY A 219 10.34 -20.03 31.60
C GLY A 219 9.19 -19.02 31.55
N ASP A 220 9.48 -17.83 32.08
CA ASP A 220 8.47 -16.80 32.37
C ASP A 220 7.92 -16.09 31.11
N GLY A 221 8.62 -16.22 29.97
CA GLY A 221 8.21 -15.65 28.69
C GLY A 221 7.02 -16.37 28.05
N LEU A 222 6.73 -17.61 28.48
CA LEU A 222 5.76 -18.48 27.83
C LEU A 222 4.35 -17.91 27.86
N ALA A 223 3.68 -17.98 26.70
CA ALA A 223 2.27 -17.72 26.57
C ALA A 223 1.43 -18.66 27.44
N ARG A 224 0.23 -18.21 27.84
CA ARG A 224 -0.78 -19.09 28.42
C ARG A 224 -1.12 -20.25 27.47
N GLY A 225 -1.08 -19.96 26.17
CA GLY A 225 -1.42 -20.87 25.09
C GLY A 225 -2.16 -20.16 23.97
N TYR A 226 -2.90 -20.93 23.16
CA TYR A 226 -3.68 -20.39 22.06
C TYR A 226 -5.14 -20.17 22.46
N LEU A 227 -5.65 -18.97 22.17
CA LEU A 227 -7.02 -18.57 22.48
C LEU A 227 -8.03 -19.54 21.84
N ASN A 228 -8.89 -20.15 22.66
CA ASN A 228 -9.93 -21.10 22.24
C ASN A 228 -9.40 -22.32 21.45
N ARG A 229 -8.14 -22.74 21.68
CA ARG A 229 -7.49 -23.88 21.02
C ARG A 229 -6.75 -24.77 22.03
N PRO A 230 -7.45 -25.45 22.96
CA PRO A 230 -6.81 -26.24 24.02
C PRO A 230 -6.00 -27.44 23.49
N GLU A 231 -6.45 -28.09 22.42
CA GLU A 231 -5.74 -29.23 21.81
C GLU A 231 -4.38 -28.81 21.24
N LEU A 232 -4.36 -27.75 20.42
CA LEU A 232 -3.12 -27.18 19.88
C LEU A 232 -2.21 -26.65 20.99
N THR A 233 -2.80 -26.10 22.06
CA THR A 233 -2.03 -25.65 23.23
C THR A 233 -1.34 -26.84 23.90
N ALA A 234 -2.04 -27.95 24.12
CA ALA A 234 -1.44 -29.14 24.72
C ALA A 234 -0.38 -29.79 23.81
N GLU A 235 -0.54 -29.71 22.49
CA GLU A 235 0.45 -30.20 21.52
C GLU A 235 1.74 -29.38 21.53
N LYS A 236 1.63 -28.04 21.60
CA LYS A 236 2.80 -27.15 21.48
C LYS A 236 3.42 -26.75 22.83
N PHE A 237 2.65 -26.71 23.91
CA PHE A 237 3.11 -26.39 25.25
C PHE A 237 3.11 -27.67 26.11
N ILE A 238 4.17 -28.45 25.97
CA ILE A 238 4.30 -29.77 26.60
C ILE A 238 4.78 -29.65 28.04
N ALA A 239 4.55 -30.70 28.84
CA ALA A 239 5.17 -30.80 30.16
C ALA A 239 6.70 -30.83 30.04
N ASN A 240 7.40 -30.08 30.90
CA ASN A 240 8.85 -30.08 30.90
C ASN A 240 9.40 -31.38 31.51
N PRO A 241 10.14 -32.21 30.74
CA PRO A 241 10.68 -33.47 31.26
C PRO A 241 11.83 -33.27 32.26
N PHE A 242 12.39 -32.06 32.34
CA PHE A 242 13.51 -31.71 33.21
C PHE A 242 13.07 -30.96 34.48
N ASP A 243 11.83 -30.50 34.54
CA ASP A 243 11.21 -29.85 35.70
C ASP A 243 9.69 -30.06 35.68
N HIS A 244 9.20 -30.88 36.60
CA HIS A 244 7.80 -31.33 36.61
C HIS A 244 6.77 -30.23 36.86
N ASN A 245 7.19 -29.03 37.28
CA ASN A 245 6.30 -27.91 37.56
C ASN A 245 6.25 -26.86 36.46
N SER A 246 6.97 -27.06 35.35
CA SER A 246 7.01 -26.11 34.24
C SER A 246 6.62 -26.75 32.90
N LYS A 247 6.48 -25.89 31.89
CA LYS A 247 6.16 -26.29 30.51
C LYS A 247 7.31 -25.93 29.58
N LEU A 248 7.39 -26.62 28.46
CA LEU A 248 8.20 -26.24 27.32
C LEU A 248 7.31 -25.92 26.12
N TYR A 249 7.61 -24.83 25.42
CA TYR A 249 7.08 -24.56 24.10
C TYR A 249 7.96 -25.20 23.03
N LYS A 250 7.33 -26.00 22.16
CA LYS A 250 7.95 -26.61 20.98
C LYS A 250 7.99 -25.61 19.84
N THR A 251 9.17 -25.09 19.52
CA THR A 251 9.27 -23.98 18.56
C THR A 251 9.16 -24.41 17.11
N GLY A 252 9.49 -25.67 16.80
CA GLY A 252 9.70 -26.16 15.44
C GLY A 252 10.96 -25.63 14.76
N ASP A 253 11.83 -24.90 15.47
CA ASP A 253 13.13 -24.43 14.98
C ASP A 253 14.22 -25.48 15.24
N LEU A 254 15.11 -25.66 14.26
CA LEU A 254 16.32 -26.46 14.35
C LEU A 254 17.50 -25.57 14.72
N ALA A 255 18.20 -25.92 15.80
CA ALA A 255 19.34 -25.15 16.30
C ALA A 255 20.39 -26.07 16.93
N ARG A 256 21.54 -25.52 17.29
CA ARG A 256 22.56 -26.21 18.08
C ARG A 256 23.30 -25.26 19.01
N TYR A 257 23.80 -25.78 20.12
CA TYR A 257 24.78 -25.06 20.92
C TYR A 257 26.14 -25.08 20.24
N LEU A 258 26.82 -23.94 20.28
CA LEU A 258 28.21 -23.78 19.95
C LEU A 258 29.09 -24.00 21.19
N PRO A 259 30.40 -24.29 21.03
CA PRO A 259 31.31 -24.53 22.16
C PRO A 259 31.44 -23.36 23.14
N ASP A 260 31.10 -22.15 22.73
CA ASP A 260 31.12 -20.93 23.56
C ASP A 260 29.82 -20.71 24.34
N GLY A 261 28.83 -21.61 24.21
CA GLY A 261 27.53 -21.52 24.86
C GLY A 261 26.48 -20.70 24.09
N ASN A 262 26.85 -20.08 22.96
CA ASN A 262 25.88 -19.44 22.08
C ASN A 262 25.06 -20.48 21.30
N ILE A 263 23.87 -20.09 20.86
CA ILE A 263 22.97 -20.93 20.08
C ILE A 263 23.02 -20.47 18.63
N GLU A 264 23.35 -21.40 17.73
CA GLU A 264 23.25 -21.17 16.29
C GLU A 264 21.89 -21.66 15.78
N PHE A 265 21.16 -20.77 15.11
CA PHE A 265 19.94 -21.12 14.39
C PHE A 265 20.28 -21.76 13.04
N ILE A 266 19.73 -22.94 12.76
CA ILE A 266 20.00 -23.70 11.54
C ILE A 266 18.84 -23.58 10.54
N GLY A 267 17.60 -23.60 11.04
CA GLY A 267 16.41 -23.55 10.18
C GLY A 267 15.15 -23.99 10.91
N ARG A 268 14.15 -24.47 10.16
CA ARG A 268 12.92 -25.03 10.71
C ARG A 268 12.79 -26.51 10.41
N ILE A 269 12.19 -27.24 11.33
CA ILE A 269 11.83 -28.66 11.19
C ILE A 269 10.54 -28.79 10.37
N ASP A 270 9.64 -27.83 10.54
CA ASP A 270 8.43 -27.70 9.74
C ASP A 270 8.63 -26.83 8.48
N HIS A 271 7.53 -26.54 7.79
CA HIS A 271 7.53 -25.74 6.56
C HIS A 271 7.17 -24.28 6.81
N GLN A 272 7.21 -23.78 8.05
CA GLN A 272 7.02 -22.35 8.30
C GLN A 272 8.22 -21.57 7.80
N VAL A 273 7.95 -20.35 7.35
CA VAL A 273 8.97 -19.48 6.76
C VAL A 273 8.84 -18.08 7.33
N LYS A 274 9.99 -17.41 7.49
CA LYS A 274 10.03 -15.97 7.76
C LYS A 274 10.34 -15.24 6.46
N ILE A 275 9.45 -14.36 6.03
CA ILE A 275 9.61 -13.53 4.82
C ILE A 275 9.26 -12.09 5.20
N ARG A 276 10.21 -11.16 5.03
CA ARG A 276 10.02 -9.72 5.31
C ARG A 276 9.51 -9.47 6.74
N GLY A 277 10.02 -10.24 7.71
CA GLY A 277 9.60 -10.21 9.11
C GLY A 277 8.31 -10.95 9.44
N PHE A 278 7.51 -11.38 8.46
CA PHE A 278 6.27 -12.12 8.71
C PHE A 278 6.54 -13.61 8.90
N ARG A 279 5.96 -14.20 9.95
CA ARG A 279 5.89 -15.66 10.14
C ARG A 279 4.71 -16.18 9.32
N ILE A 280 5.02 -16.98 8.29
CA ILE A 280 4.03 -17.49 7.34
C ILE A 280 4.01 -19.01 7.43
N GLU A 281 2.81 -19.55 7.64
CA GLU A 281 2.54 -20.98 7.61
C GLU A 281 2.14 -21.36 6.18
N LEU A 282 3.01 -22.07 5.47
CA LEU A 282 2.74 -22.45 4.09
C LEU A 282 1.48 -23.32 3.96
N GLY A 283 1.20 -24.13 4.98
CA GLY A 283 -0.02 -24.94 5.09
C GLY A 283 -1.32 -24.13 5.12
N GLU A 284 -1.30 -22.88 5.57
CA GLU A 284 -2.50 -22.01 5.55
C GLU A 284 -2.86 -21.60 4.13
N ILE A 285 -1.84 -21.27 3.35
CA ILE A 285 -1.98 -20.95 1.94
C ILE A 285 -2.39 -22.21 1.16
N GLU A 286 -1.76 -23.36 1.45
CA GLU A 286 -2.11 -24.67 0.87
C GLU A 286 -3.57 -25.03 1.16
N ALA A 287 -4.06 -24.84 2.40
CA ALA A 287 -5.44 -25.16 2.78
C ALA A 287 -6.47 -24.29 2.04
N ILE A 288 -6.19 -22.99 1.90
CA ILE A 288 -7.06 -22.08 1.15
C ILE A 288 -7.06 -22.47 -0.33
N LEU A 289 -5.89 -22.68 -0.94
CA LEU A 289 -5.80 -23.10 -2.33
C LEU A 289 -6.48 -24.45 -2.57
N SER A 290 -6.37 -25.39 -1.64
CA SER A 290 -7.08 -26.69 -1.68
C SER A 290 -8.61 -26.55 -1.63
N SER A 291 -9.13 -25.42 -1.14
CA SER A 291 -10.58 -25.15 -1.12
C SER A 291 -11.11 -24.65 -2.47
N HIS A 292 -10.24 -24.39 -3.44
CA HIS A 292 -10.65 -23.99 -4.78
C HIS A 292 -11.21 -25.22 -5.54
N PRO A 293 -12.40 -25.15 -6.17
CA PRO A 293 -13.05 -26.33 -6.76
C PRO A 293 -12.25 -27.09 -7.83
N GLN A 294 -11.29 -26.42 -8.46
CA GLN A 294 -10.46 -26.99 -9.53
C GLN A 294 -9.08 -27.47 -9.04
N VAL A 295 -8.70 -27.23 -7.78
CA VAL A 295 -7.39 -27.62 -7.24
C VAL A 295 -7.46 -29.03 -6.66
N ALA A 296 -6.74 -29.98 -7.26
CA ALA A 296 -6.63 -31.37 -6.81
C ALA A 296 -5.58 -31.54 -5.70
N GLN A 297 -4.41 -30.93 -5.87
CA GLN A 297 -3.30 -30.96 -4.91
C GLN A 297 -2.57 -29.62 -4.93
N VAL A 298 -1.99 -29.23 -3.80
CA VAL A 298 -1.18 -28.00 -3.71
C VAL A 298 -0.06 -28.14 -2.69
N VAL A 299 1.10 -27.56 -3.01
CA VAL A 299 2.23 -27.38 -2.09
C VAL A 299 2.78 -25.97 -2.25
N VAL A 300 3.00 -25.26 -1.16
CA VAL A 300 3.59 -23.92 -1.16
C VAL A 300 4.99 -24.00 -0.56
N VAL A 301 5.94 -23.26 -1.15
CA VAL A 301 7.33 -23.16 -0.65
C VAL A 301 7.74 -21.69 -0.58
N ALA A 302 8.62 -21.35 0.38
CA ALA A 302 9.42 -20.14 0.26
C ALA A 302 10.67 -20.45 -0.55
N ARG A 303 10.80 -19.83 -1.71
CA ARG A 303 11.98 -19.94 -2.56
C ARG A 303 12.85 -18.71 -2.42
N GLU A 304 14.16 -18.93 -2.45
CA GLU A 304 15.18 -17.88 -2.46
C GLU A 304 16.13 -18.20 -3.60
N ASP A 305 15.86 -17.59 -4.76
CA ASP A 305 16.59 -17.87 -6.00
C ASP A 305 17.79 -16.94 -6.15
N ASN A 306 17.67 -15.75 -5.55
CA ASN A 306 18.71 -14.74 -5.41
C ASN A 306 18.91 -14.46 -3.90
N PRO A 307 20.15 -14.40 -3.39
CA PRO A 307 20.41 -14.14 -1.97
C PRO A 307 19.71 -12.88 -1.45
N GLY A 308 18.94 -13.01 -0.37
CA GLY A 308 18.17 -11.94 0.26
C GLY A 308 16.79 -11.68 -0.35
N ASN A 309 16.39 -12.36 -1.43
CA ASN A 309 15.07 -12.20 -2.06
C ASN A 309 14.21 -13.47 -1.93
N LYS A 310 13.70 -13.70 -0.72
CA LYS A 310 12.81 -14.82 -0.41
C LYS A 310 11.37 -14.49 -0.81
N ARG A 311 10.70 -15.39 -1.53
CA ARG A 311 9.32 -15.23 -2.04
C ARG A 311 8.49 -16.51 -1.90
N LEU A 312 7.16 -16.36 -1.84
CA LEU A 312 6.22 -17.48 -1.79
C LEU A 312 5.87 -17.98 -3.21
N VAL A 313 5.89 -19.30 -3.40
CA VAL A 313 5.54 -19.97 -4.66
C VAL A 313 4.59 -21.14 -4.37
N ALA A 314 3.46 -21.23 -5.07
CA ALA A 314 2.49 -22.31 -4.96
C ALA A 314 2.56 -23.26 -6.16
N TYR A 315 2.70 -24.56 -5.93
CA TYR A 315 2.66 -25.62 -6.95
C TYR A 315 1.33 -26.36 -6.86
N ILE A 316 0.62 -26.49 -7.97
CA ILE A 316 -0.78 -26.93 -8.00
C ILE A 316 -0.94 -28.06 -9.03
N VAL A 317 -1.73 -29.07 -8.68
CA VAL A 317 -2.26 -30.08 -9.61
C VAL A 317 -3.75 -29.80 -9.76
N SER A 318 -4.27 -29.75 -10.98
CA SER A 318 -5.69 -29.45 -11.28
C SER A 318 -6.46 -30.73 -11.62
N GLU A 319 -7.76 -30.79 -11.28
CA GLU A 319 -8.64 -31.91 -11.70
C GLU A 319 -9.14 -31.75 -13.15
N GLU A 320 -9.31 -30.51 -13.62
CA GLU A 320 -9.70 -30.16 -14.99
C GLU A 320 -8.84 -29.01 -15.53
N ASN A 321 -8.50 -29.03 -16.82
CA ASN A 321 -7.73 -27.97 -17.48
C ASN A 321 -8.61 -27.18 -18.46
N PRO A 322 -8.44 -25.84 -18.57
CA PRO A 322 -7.36 -25.02 -17.98
C PRO A 322 -7.76 -24.34 -16.65
N LEU A 323 -6.86 -24.37 -15.67
CA LEU A 323 -6.95 -23.60 -14.42
C LEU A 323 -6.13 -22.31 -14.55
N SER A 324 -6.74 -21.15 -14.35
CA SER A 324 -6.05 -19.86 -14.51
C SER A 324 -5.24 -19.48 -13.27
N LYS A 325 -3.97 -19.12 -13.46
CA LYS A 325 -3.10 -18.58 -12.40
C LYS A 325 -3.63 -17.26 -11.82
N SER A 326 -4.27 -16.42 -12.65
CA SER A 326 -4.82 -15.13 -12.22
C SER A 326 -6.08 -15.30 -11.35
N GLU A 327 -6.89 -16.32 -11.64
CA GLU A 327 -8.05 -16.67 -10.82
C GLU A 327 -7.62 -17.19 -9.45
N LEU A 328 -6.58 -18.05 -9.40
CA LEU A 328 -5.99 -18.53 -8.15
C LEU A 328 -5.40 -17.38 -7.31
N HIS A 329 -4.71 -16.43 -7.95
CA HIS A 329 -4.19 -15.24 -7.27
C HIS A 329 -5.33 -14.41 -6.66
N GLN A 330 -6.37 -14.08 -7.42
CA GLN A 330 -7.53 -13.31 -6.93
C GLN A 330 -8.27 -14.05 -5.80
N PHE A 331 -8.44 -15.37 -5.93
CA PHE A 331 -9.09 -16.21 -4.94
C PHE A 331 -8.37 -16.19 -3.59
N VAL A 332 -7.04 -16.26 -3.59
CA VAL A 332 -6.22 -16.17 -2.38
C VAL A 332 -6.22 -14.74 -1.82
N GLN A 333 -6.11 -13.72 -2.66
CA GLN A 333 -6.07 -12.31 -2.24
C GLN A 333 -7.35 -11.86 -1.50
N GLN A 334 -8.51 -12.43 -1.81
CA GLN A 334 -9.76 -12.13 -1.11
C GLN A 334 -9.83 -12.73 0.30
N LYS A 335 -8.98 -13.72 0.61
CA LYS A 335 -9.08 -14.56 1.82
C LYS A 335 -7.85 -14.47 2.73
N LEU A 336 -6.71 -14.05 2.19
CA LEU A 336 -5.45 -13.89 2.90
C LEU A 336 -4.96 -12.44 2.90
N PRO A 337 -4.24 -12.00 3.94
CA PRO A 337 -3.49 -10.75 3.91
C PRO A 337 -2.46 -10.74 2.76
N ASP A 338 -2.19 -9.55 2.19
CA ASP A 338 -1.31 -9.38 1.03
C ASP A 338 0.07 -10.06 1.17
N TYR A 339 0.65 -10.08 2.37
CA TYR A 339 1.97 -10.68 2.60
C TYR A 339 2.00 -12.22 2.56
N MET A 340 0.84 -12.88 2.62
CA MET A 340 0.72 -14.34 2.50
C MET A 340 0.33 -14.81 1.08
N VAL A 341 0.02 -13.89 0.16
CA VAL A 341 -0.34 -14.25 -1.21
C VAL A 341 0.91 -14.73 -1.96
N PRO A 342 0.90 -15.94 -2.55
CA PRO A 342 2.02 -16.41 -3.37
C PRO A 342 2.33 -15.47 -4.53
N SER A 343 3.61 -15.17 -4.72
CA SER A 343 4.09 -14.36 -5.83
C SER A 343 4.12 -15.10 -7.17
N ALA A 344 3.94 -16.42 -7.15
CA ALA A 344 3.90 -17.26 -8.35
C ALA A 344 3.07 -18.53 -8.11
N PHE A 345 2.39 -18.99 -9.16
CA PHE A 345 1.62 -20.23 -9.22
C PHE A 345 2.16 -21.13 -10.34
N VAL A 346 2.46 -22.40 -10.04
CA VAL A 346 3.06 -23.36 -10.97
C VAL A 346 2.12 -24.57 -11.09
N ILE A 347 1.56 -24.82 -12.27
CA ILE A 347 0.67 -25.95 -12.49
C ILE A 347 1.51 -27.16 -12.94
N LEU A 348 1.34 -28.29 -12.26
CA LEU A 348 2.05 -29.54 -12.50
C LEU A 348 1.05 -30.65 -12.85
N GLU A 349 1.45 -31.60 -13.69
CA GLU A 349 0.68 -32.83 -13.93
C GLU A 349 0.63 -33.70 -12.67
N ALA A 350 1.72 -33.72 -11.89
CA ALA A 350 1.80 -34.39 -10.60
C ALA A 350 2.88 -33.74 -9.73
N LEU A 351 2.71 -33.80 -8.41
CA LEU A 351 3.78 -33.39 -7.47
C LEU A 351 4.92 -34.41 -7.50
N PRO A 352 6.20 -33.98 -7.56
CA PRO A 352 7.34 -34.89 -7.51
C PRO A 352 7.38 -35.59 -6.15
N LEU A 353 7.59 -36.91 -6.15
CA LEU A 353 7.63 -37.72 -4.93
C LEU A 353 9.03 -38.32 -4.72
N THR A 354 9.44 -38.39 -3.47
CA THR A 354 10.59 -39.19 -3.00
C THR A 354 10.29 -40.69 -3.20
N PRO A 355 11.31 -41.58 -3.17
CA PRO A 355 11.10 -43.04 -3.21
C PRO A 355 10.15 -43.59 -2.13
N ASN A 356 9.93 -42.82 -1.05
CA ASN A 356 9.02 -43.13 0.05
C ASN A 356 7.61 -42.54 -0.13
N GLY A 357 7.28 -41.98 -1.30
CA GLY A 357 5.95 -41.47 -1.63
C GLY A 357 5.59 -40.11 -1.01
N LYS A 358 6.54 -39.40 -0.38
CA LYS A 358 6.36 -38.01 0.10
C LYS A 358 6.72 -36.99 -0.97
N VAL A 359 6.09 -35.81 -0.99
CA VAL A 359 6.46 -34.72 -1.92
C VAL A 359 7.93 -34.34 -1.73
N ASP A 360 8.71 -34.46 -2.80
CA ASP A 360 10.09 -34.03 -2.85
C ASP A 360 10.16 -32.53 -3.14
N ARG A 361 10.13 -31.72 -2.08
CA ARG A 361 10.20 -30.26 -2.20
C ARG A 361 11.51 -29.74 -2.80
N LYS A 362 12.59 -30.52 -2.76
CA LYS A 362 13.87 -30.15 -3.39
C LYS A 362 13.86 -30.41 -4.89
N ALA A 363 13.05 -31.38 -5.32
CA ALA A 363 12.80 -31.68 -6.73
C ALA A 363 11.68 -30.81 -7.34
N LEU A 364 11.01 -29.96 -6.55
CA LEU A 364 10.06 -28.99 -7.11
C LEU A 364 10.82 -28.08 -8.07
N PRO A 365 10.32 -27.94 -9.32
CA PRO A 365 10.98 -27.11 -10.30
C PRO A 365 11.00 -25.68 -9.77
N ALA A 366 11.92 -24.86 -10.26
CA ALA A 366 11.70 -23.44 -10.15
C ALA A 366 10.30 -23.09 -10.65
N PRO A 367 9.59 -22.08 -10.08
CA PRO A 367 8.65 -21.37 -10.90
C PRO A 367 9.49 -20.91 -12.06
N GLU A 368 9.31 -21.59 -13.18
CA GLU A 368 9.89 -21.12 -14.40
C GLU A 368 9.42 -19.68 -14.46
N ALA A 369 10.32 -18.75 -14.76
CA ALA A 369 9.91 -17.59 -15.52
C ALA A 369 9.50 -18.12 -16.91
N LYS A 370 8.49 -19.00 -16.94
CA LYS A 370 7.62 -19.31 -18.04
C LYS A 370 6.29 -18.74 -17.59
N LEU A 371 6.14 -17.43 -17.76
CA LEU A 371 5.62 -16.97 -19.04
C LEU A 371 4.79 -18.07 -19.67
N GLU A 372 3.49 -18.06 -19.41
CA GLU A 372 2.63 -18.70 -20.38
C GLU A 372 2.81 -17.93 -21.69
N GLY A 373 3.63 -18.50 -22.57
CA GLY A 373 4.16 -17.88 -23.79
C GLY A 373 5.52 -18.48 -24.14
N ASP A 374 5.85 -18.57 -25.43
CA ASP A 374 7.20 -18.93 -25.86
C ASP A 374 8.20 -17.93 -25.23
N PHE A 375 9.33 -18.40 -24.67
CA PHE A 375 10.39 -17.50 -24.19
C PHE A 375 11.04 -16.82 -25.41
N ILE A 376 10.46 -15.68 -25.78
CA ILE A 376 10.89 -14.88 -26.93
C ILE A 376 11.90 -13.87 -26.41
N LEU A 377 13.15 -14.04 -26.83
CA LEU A 377 14.18 -13.03 -26.59
C LEU A 377 13.77 -11.71 -27.23
N PRO A 378 14.14 -10.56 -26.63
CA PRO A 378 14.05 -9.27 -27.29
C PRO A 378 14.52 -9.31 -28.75
N ARG A 379 13.58 -9.10 -29.67
CA ARG A 379 13.74 -9.29 -31.11
C ARG A 379 14.40 -8.08 -31.77
N ASP A 380 14.28 -6.92 -31.14
CA ASP A 380 14.74 -5.65 -31.68
C ASP A 380 15.44 -4.77 -30.60
N PRO A 381 16.01 -3.61 -30.98
CA PRO A 381 16.70 -2.74 -30.03
C PRO A 381 15.81 -2.18 -28.89
N VAL A 382 14.52 -1.96 -29.13
CA VAL A 382 13.61 -1.37 -28.13
C VAL A 382 13.24 -2.40 -27.08
N GLU A 383 12.86 -3.60 -27.51
CA GLU A 383 12.63 -4.73 -26.59
C GLU A 383 13.88 -5.01 -25.75
N ARG A 384 15.08 -4.91 -26.34
CA ARG A 384 16.36 -5.16 -25.63
C ARG A 384 16.60 -4.15 -24.53
N GLN A 385 16.37 -2.89 -24.82
CA GLN A 385 16.59 -1.81 -23.86
C GLN A 385 15.48 -1.78 -22.79
N LEU A 386 14.24 -2.17 -23.12
CA LEU A 386 13.17 -2.36 -22.14
C LEU A 386 13.47 -3.53 -21.20
N ALA A 387 13.92 -4.67 -21.75
CA ALA A 387 14.35 -5.81 -20.97
C ALA A 387 15.47 -5.45 -20.01
N GLN A 388 16.43 -4.62 -20.42
CA GLN A 388 17.48 -4.12 -19.54
C GLN A 388 16.92 -3.28 -18.39
N ILE A 389 16.05 -2.31 -18.67
CA ILE A 389 15.45 -1.45 -17.64
C ILE A 389 14.61 -2.27 -16.66
N TRP A 390 13.79 -3.19 -17.17
CA TRP A 390 13.01 -4.11 -16.35
C TRP A 390 13.93 -4.97 -15.49
N SER A 391 15.04 -5.45 -16.05
CA SER A 391 16.03 -6.24 -15.30
C SER A 391 16.66 -5.45 -14.17
N GLU A 392 16.99 -4.17 -14.39
CA GLU A 392 17.58 -3.28 -13.39
C GLU A 392 16.60 -2.90 -12.28
N VAL A 393 15.31 -2.74 -12.63
CA VAL A 393 14.26 -2.29 -11.70
C VAL A 393 13.65 -3.44 -10.91
N LEU A 394 13.47 -4.61 -11.54
CA LEU A 394 12.94 -5.82 -10.92
C LEU A 394 14.03 -6.73 -10.34
N ASN A 395 15.29 -6.52 -10.73
CA ASN A 395 16.42 -7.39 -10.40
C ASN A 395 16.21 -8.85 -10.86
N VAL A 396 15.68 -9.01 -12.08
CA VAL A 396 15.38 -10.30 -12.74
C VAL A 396 16.06 -10.33 -14.10
N TYR A 397 16.79 -11.41 -14.45
CA TYR A 397 17.42 -11.59 -15.76
C TYR A 397 17.58 -13.08 -16.09
N PRO A 398 17.33 -13.54 -17.33
CA PRO A 398 16.81 -12.76 -18.46
C PRO A 398 15.29 -12.54 -18.36
N ILE A 399 14.81 -11.47 -18.99
CA ILE A 399 13.37 -11.18 -19.14
C ILE A 399 13.01 -11.36 -20.61
N GLY A 400 12.03 -12.22 -20.89
CA GLY A 400 11.46 -12.41 -22.22
C GLY A 400 10.47 -11.30 -22.57
N VAL A 401 10.12 -11.20 -23.85
CA VAL A 401 9.25 -10.09 -24.27
C VAL A 401 7.81 -10.29 -23.83
N GLN A 402 7.36 -11.52 -23.62
CA GLN A 402 5.98 -11.81 -23.20
C GLN A 402 5.80 -11.84 -21.67
N ASP A 403 6.82 -11.42 -20.92
CA ASP A 403 6.83 -11.47 -19.46
C ASP A 403 5.95 -10.43 -18.82
N ASN A 404 5.01 -10.89 -18.00
CA ASN A 404 4.12 -9.99 -17.28
C ASN A 404 4.86 -9.32 -16.12
N PHE A 405 4.84 -7.98 -16.11
CA PHE A 405 5.49 -7.15 -15.10
C PHE A 405 5.13 -7.51 -13.66
N PHE A 406 3.87 -7.86 -13.40
CA PHE A 406 3.38 -8.17 -12.05
C PHE A 406 3.77 -9.58 -11.62
N ASP A 407 3.76 -10.54 -12.56
CA ASP A 407 4.22 -11.92 -12.31
C ASP A 407 5.73 -11.97 -12.01
N LEU A 408 6.49 -11.01 -12.55
CA LEU A 408 7.91 -10.83 -12.23
C LEU A 408 8.16 -10.14 -10.88
N GLY A 409 7.12 -9.85 -10.10
CA GLY A 409 7.23 -9.20 -8.78
C GLY A 409 7.13 -7.68 -8.81
N GLY A 410 6.68 -7.10 -9.92
CA GLY A 410 6.39 -5.67 -10.04
C GLY A 410 5.19 -5.24 -9.19
N HIS A 411 5.26 -4.04 -8.62
CA HIS A 411 4.14 -3.40 -7.91
C HIS A 411 4.19 -1.88 -8.10
N SER A 412 3.19 -1.14 -7.62
CA SER A 412 2.98 0.28 -7.95
C SER A 412 4.19 1.19 -7.69
N LEU A 413 4.99 0.90 -6.65
CA LEU A 413 6.21 1.66 -6.36
C LEU A 413 7.36 1.36 -7.34
N ILE A 414 7.49 0.09 -7.75
CA ILE A 414 8.44 -0.34 -8.77
C ILE A 414 8.02 0.19 -10.16
N ALA A 415 6.71 0.27 -10.43
CA ALA A 415 6.17 0.80 -11.69
C ALA A 415 6.52 2.29 -11.89
N VAL A 416 6.45 3.11 -10.84
CA VAL A 416 6.88 4.53 -10.91
C VAL A 416 8.38 4.63 -11.24
N ARG A 417 9.21 3.79 -10.61
CA ARG A 417 10.65 3.74 -10.90
C ARG A 417 10.92 3.25 -12.32
N LEU A 418 10.16 2.26 -12.79
CA LEU A 418 10.24 1.74 -14.15
C LEU A 418 9.96 2.83 -15.19
N MET A 419 8.84 3.56 -15.05
CA MET A 419 8.47 4.61 -15.99
C MET A 419 9.52 5.72 -16.07
N SER A 420 10.11 6.10 -14.94
CA SER A 420 11.19 7.10 -14.90
C SER A 420 12.45 6.63 -15.64
N GLN A 421 12.81 5.35 -15.56
CA GLN A 421 13.94 4.80 -16.30
C GLN A 421 13.64 4.69 -17.80
N ILE A 422 12.41 4.34 -18.19
CA ILE A 422 11.98 4.31 -19.59
C ILE A 422 12.07 5.70 -20.21
N GLU A 423 11.58 6.74 -19.52
CA GLU A 423 11.69 8.13 -19.97
C GLU A 423 13.16 8.53 -20.20
N LYS A 424 14.04 8.20 -19.27
CA LYS A 424 15.47 8.53 -19.36
C LYS A 424 16.18 7.84 -20.53
N GLN A 425 15.85 6.59 -20.80
CA GLN A 425 16.57 5.73 -21.74
C GLN A 425 16.03 5.83 -23.17
N PHE A 426 14.71 6.02 -23.33
CA PHE A 426 14.05 6.08 -24.63
C PHE A 426 13.63 7.50 -25.03
N GLY A 427 13.73 8.47 -24.12
CA GLY A 427 13.24 9.84 -24.35
C GLY A 427 11.71 9.92 -24.49
N LYS A 428 10.99 8.84 -24.19
CA LYS A 428 9.53 8.72 -24.33
C LYS A 428 8.89 8.78 -22.96
N ASN A 429 8.14 9.86 -22.71
CA ASN A 429 7.38 10.04 -21.50
C ASN A 429 6.05 9.28 -21.61
N LEU A 430 5.98 8.09 -21.00
CA LEU A 430 4.77 7.28 -20.98
C LEU A 430 3.97 7.55 -19.69
N PRO A 431 2.64 7.76 -19.77
CA PRO A 431 1.79 7.80 -18.60
C PRO A 431 1.94 6.50 -17.78
N LEU A 432 1.91 6.57 -16.45
CA LEU A 432 2.00 5.38 -15.58
C LEU A 432 0.91 4.34 -15.91
N ALA A 433 -0.25 4.79 -16.38
CA ALA A 433 -1.35 3.93 -16.84
C ALA A 433 -0.93 2.97 -17.98
N THR A 434 0.13 3.29 -18.72
CA THR A 434 0.64 2.51 -19.85
C THR A 434 1.15 1.13 -19.42
N ILE A 435 1.66 0.98 -18.19
CA ILE A 435 2.10 -0.33 -17.68
C ILE A 435 0.92 -1.31 -17.51
N PHE A 436 -0.31 -0.81 -17.42
CA PHE A 436 -1.51 -1.62 -17.35
C PHE A 436 -2.05 -1.99 -18.74
N LYS A 437 -1.72 -1.19 -19.78
CA LYS A 437 -2.03 -1.47 -21.19
C LYS A 437 -1.00 -2.42 -21.82
N GLY A 438 0.27 -2.22 -21.50
CA GLY A 438 1.38 -3.08 -21.91
C GLY A 438 2.01 -3.71 -20.68
N GLN A 439 1.43 -4.84 -20.26
CA GLN A 439 1.89 -5.58 -19.08
C GLN A 439 3.11 -6.44 -19.40
N THR A 440 3.48 -6.57 -20.68
CA THR A 440 4.66 -7.31 -21.15
C THR A 440 5.63 -6.40 -21.91
N ILE A 441 6.88 -6.81 -22.05
CA ILE A 441 7.88 -6.05 -22.83
C ILE A 441 7.51 -5.98 -24.31
N GLU A 442 6.89 -7.00 -24.90
CA GLU A 442 6.39 -7.04 -26.28
C GLU A 442 5.29 -6.02 -26.45
N GLN A 443 4.32 -6.00 -25.53
CA GLN A 443 3.24 -5.02 -25.59
C GLN A 443 3.78 -3.61 -25.35
N LEU A 444 4.68 -3.44 -24.38
CA LEU A 444 5.28 -2.16 -24.06
C LEU A 444 6.25 -1.70 -25.17
N ALA A 445 6.91 -2.62 -25.86
CA ALA A 445 7.75 -2.36 -27.02
C ALA A 445 6.91 -2.01 -28.24
N SER A 446 5.79 -2.72 -28.50
CA SER A 446 4.80 -2.35 -29.51
C SER A 446 4.31 -0.93 -29.25
N ILE A 447 3.97 -0.61 -28.00
CA ILE A 447 3.60 0.74 -27.57
C ILE A 447 4.76 1.75 -27.84
N LEU A 448 6.01 1.36 -27.56
CA LEU A 448 7.20 2.17 -27.83
C LEU A 448 7.66 2.19 -29.30
N GLN A 449 7.17 1.32 -30.18
CA GLN A 449 7.62 1.16 -31.57
C GLN A 449 6.57 1.61 -32.58
N GLU A 450 5.29 1.33 -32.33
CA GLU A 450 4.15 1.95 -33.02
C GLU A 450 4.26 3.48 -32.95
N SER A 451 4.94 4.00 -31.93
CA SER A 451 5.43 5.38 -31.87
C SER A 451 6.64 5.63 -32.79
N THR A 452 6.53 5.24 -34.06
CA THR A 452 7.17 5.98 -35.17
C THR A 452 6.29 7.14 -35.64
N ASP A 453 4.99 7.10 -35.30
CA ASP A 453 4.09 8.24 -35.25
C ASP A 453 3.15 8.04 -34.05
N SER A 454 3.06 9.05 -33.17
CA SER A 454 2.09 9.24 -32.08
C SER A 454 1.21 8.04 -31.65
N ILE A 455 1.48 7.42 -30.50
CA ILE A 455 0.35 7.02 -29.65
C ILE A 455 -0.23 8.33 -29.17
N SER A 456 -1.27 8.80 -29.86
CA SER A 456 -1.91 10.04 -29.48
C SER A 456 -2.39 9.85 -28.06
N TRP A 457 -1.96 10.76 -27.19
CA TRP A 457 -2.73 11.06 -26.00
C TRP A 457 -4.21 11.11 -26.41
N SER A 458 -5.08 10.35 -25.73
CA SER A 458 -6.53 10.38 -25.96
C SER A 458 -7.21 10.79 -24.66
N ALA A 459 -8.24 11.61 -24.79
CA ALA A 459 -9.09 11.98 -23.68
C ALA A 459 -9.90 10.77 -23.18
N LEU A 460 -10.22 9.80 -24.03
CA LEU A 460 -10.95 8.61 -23.63
C LEU A 460 -10.05 7.49 -23.10
N VAL A 461 -10.18 7.21 -21.81
CA VAL A 461 -9.43 6.17 -21.13
C VAL A 461 -10.32 4.95 -20.91
N PRO A 462 -10.03 3.81 -21.56
CA PRO A 462 -10.73 2.56 -21.28
C PRO A 462 -10.30 2.03 -19.90
N ILE A 463 -11.20 2.09 -18.91
CA ILE A 463 -10.92 1.62 -17.55
C ILE A 463 -11.34 0.15 -17.42
N LYS A 464 -12.57 -0.16 -17.84
CA LYS A 464 -13.08 -1.52 -18.06
C LYS A 464 -13.85 -1.54 -19.38
N PRO A 465 -13.18 -1.66 -20.54
CA PRO A 465 -13.84 -1.51 -21.84
C PRO A 465 -14.71 -2.72 -22.24
N ASN A 466 -14.53 -3.86 -21.57
CA ASN A 466 -15.22 -5.11 -21.91
C ASN A 466 -16.60 -5.16 -21.24
N GLY A 467 -17.54 -5.90 -21.86
CA GLY A 467 -18.90 -6.09 -21.38
C GLY A 467 -19.94 -5.94 -22.49
N ASN A 468 -21.16 -6.39 -22.24
CA ASN A 468 -22.27 -6.33 -23.21
C ASN A 468 -23.33 -5.28 -22.85
N LYS A 469 -23.24 -4.64 -21.68
CA LYS A 469 -24.13 -3.55 -21.28
C LYS A 469 -23.69 -2.23 -21.92
N ARG A 470 -24.56 -1.23 -21.83
CA ARG A 470 -24.30 0.13 -22.30
C ARG A 470 -23.14 0.78 -21.52
N PRO A 471 -22.09 1.29 -22.16
CA PRO A 471 -20.98 1.97 -21.49
C PRO A 471 -21.39 3.14 -20.58
N PHE A 472 -20.67 3.27 -19.46
CA PHE A 472 -20.72 4.44 -18.59
C PHE A 472 -19.48 5.31 -18.81
N PHE A 473 -19.68 6.60 -19.07
CA PHE A 473 -18.62 7.58 -19.32
C PHE A 473 -18.57 8.60 -18.19
N LEU A 474 -17.40 8.77 -17.57
CA LEU A 474 -17.24 9.59 -16.38
C LEU A 474 -16.15 10.66 -16.56
N VAL A 475 -16.55 11.93 -16.39
CA VAL A 475 -15.67 13.10 -16.49
C VAL A 475 -15.07 13.45 -15.12
N PRO A 476 -13.74 13.60 -15.00
CA PRO A 476 -13.06 13.93 -13.76
C PRO A 476 -13.24 15.39 -13.33
N GLY A 477 -12.92 15.65 -12.06
CA GLY A 477 -12.88 16.98 -11.47
C GLY A 477 -11.78 17.87 -12.03
N GLY A 478 -11.57 19.03 -11.39
CA GLY A 478 -10.69 20.09 -11.91
C GLY A 478 -9.27 19.64 -12.25
N GLY A 479 -8.77 18.60 -11.56
CA GLY A 479 -7.48 17.95 -11.83
C GLY A 479 -7.37 17.21 -13.17
N GLY A 480 -8.48 16.94 -13.84
CA GLY A 480 -8.52 16.36 -15.18
C GLY A 480 -8.10 14.90 -15.30
N ASN A 481 -7.53 14.28 -14.26
CA ASN A 481 -7.06 12.90 -14.30
C ASN A 481 -8.15 11.90 -13.87
N VAL A 482 -8.06 10.68 -14.40
CA VAL A 482 -9.04 9.60 -14.16
C VAL A 482 -8.51 8.52 -13.20
N VAL A 483 -7.35 8.74 -12.58
CA VAL A 483 -6.60 7.70 -11.82
C VAL A 483 -7.41 7.16 -10.64
N TYR A 484 -8.15 8.02 -9.95
CA TYR A 484 -8.95 7.64 -8.78
C TYR A 484 -10.21 6.84 -9.14
N TYR A 485 -10.58 6.75 -10.43
CA TYR A 485 -11.65 5.85 -10.86
C TYR A 485 -11.27 4.37 -10.81
N SER A 486 -9.99 4.04 -10.61
CA SER A 486 -9.56 2.66 -10.35
C SER A 486 -10.21 2.07 -9.09
N TYR A 487 -10.47 2.89 -8.07
CA TYR A 487 -11.20 2.45 -6.87
C TYR A 487 -12.65 2.08 -7.22
N LEU A 488 -13.33 2.93 -7.99
CA LEU A 488 -14.69 2.67 -8.47
C LEU A 488 -14.77 1.44 -9.37
N ALA A 489 -13.81 1.28 -10.28
CA ALA A 489 -13.78 0.19 -11.24
C ALA A 489 -13.80 -1.19 -10.58
N ARG A 490 -13.21 -1.34 -9.38
CA ARG A 490 -13.22 -2.61 -8.62
C ARG A 490 -14.63 -3.12 -8.31
N TYR A 491 -15.59 -2.20 -8.15
CA TYR A 491 -16.97 -2.50 -7.77
C TYR A 491 -17.96 -2.45 -8.94
N ILE A 492 -17.51 -2.00 -10.13
CA ILE A 492 -18.29 -2.09 -11.37
C ILE A 492 -18.15 -3.50 -11.95
N SER A 493 -19.28 -4.13 -12.27
CA SER A 493 -19.36 -5.46 -12.88
C SER A 493 -18.56 -5.55 -14.19
N SER A 494 -17.98 -6.71 -14.49
CA SER A 494 -17.29 -6.98 -15.76
C SER A 494 -18.20 -6.87 -16.99
N GLU A 495 -19.51 -7.00 -16.81
CA GLU A 495 -20.51 -6.87 -17.88
C GLU A 495 -20.83 -5.40 -18.20
N GLN A 496 -20.37 -4.45 -17.38
CA GLN A 496 -20.66 -3.02 -17.48
C GLN A 496 -19.43 -2.26 -17.98
N PRO A 497 -19.36 -1.90 -19.27
CA PRO A 497 -18.24 -1.13 -19.78
C PRO A 497 -18.14 0.24 -19.09
N PHE A 498 -16.92 0.66 -18.79
CA PHE A 498 -16.62 1.88 -18.04
C PHE A 498 -15.39 2.61 -18.58
N TYR A 499 -15.56 3.90 -18.87
CA TYR A 499 -14.57 4.78 -19.47
C TYR A 499 -14.45 6.09 -18.68
N GLY A 500 -13.22 6.59 -18.57
CA GLY A 500 -12.93 7.92 -18.03
C GLY A 500 -12.57 8.91 -19.13
N LEU A 501 -12.95 10.18 -18.97
CA LEU A 501 -12.67 11.25 -19.95
C LEU A 501 -11.61 12.22 -19.40
N GLN A 502 -10.32 11.89 -19.52
CA GLN A 502 -9.23 12.72 -19.01
C GLN A 502 -9.05 14.02 -19.81
N ALA A 503 -8.63 15.09 -19.14
CA ALA A 503 -8.54 16.43 -19.73
C ALA A 503 -7.32 16.60 -20.65
N ILE A 504 -7.53 17.21 -21.81
CA ILE A 504 -6.46 17.68 -22.73
C ILE A 504 -5.47 18.56 -21.96
N GLY A 505 -4.17 18.35 -22.22
CA GLY A 505 -3.08 19.13 -21.64
C GLY A 505 -2.40 18.54 -20.42
N LEU A 506 -2.86 17.38 -19.94
CA LEU A 506 -2.16 16.59 -18.93
C LEU A 506 -0.83 16.00 -19.41
N ASP A 507 -0.62 15.90 -20.72
CA ASP A 507 0.65 15.56 -21.35
C ASP A 507 1.75 16.62 -21.08
N GLY A 508 1.37 17.82 -20.63
CA GLY A 508 2.26 18.94 -20.41
C GLY A 508 2.64 19.69 -21.69
N GLU A 509 2.03 19.33 -22.83
CA GLU A 509 2.31 19.89 -24.15
C GLU A 509 1.05 20.54 -24.73
N SER A 510 -0.06 19.81 -24.81
CA SER A 510 -1.32 20.30 -25.37
C SER A 510 -1.96 21.40 -24.51
N GLU A 511 -2.48 22.46 -25.11
CA GLU A 511 -3.20 23.48 -24.37
C GLU A 511 -4.58 22.97 -23.94
N PRO A 512 -4.96 23.06 -22.65
CA PRO A 512 -6.30 22.70 -22.22
C PRO A 512 -7.34 23.67 -22.81
N TYR A 513 -8.52 23.16 -23.15
CA TYR A 513 -9.66 23.99 -23.51
C TYR A 513 -10.05 24.91 -22.35
N THR A 514 -10.45 26.13 -22.69
CA THR A 514 -10.76 27.21 -21.72
C THR A 514 -12.26 27.43 -21.53
N ARG A 515 -13.10 26.64 -22.21
CA ARG A 515 -14.56 26.69 -22.16
C ARG A 515 -15.13 25.30 -21.94
N VAL A 516 -16.19 25.20 -21.15
CA VAL A 516 -16.86 23.92 -20.85
C VAL A 516 -17.50 23.34 -22.11
N GLU A 517 -18.03 24.20 -22.97
CA GLU A 517 -18.67 23.84 -24.24
C GLU A 517 -17.69 23.16 -25.20
N ASP A 518 -16.44 23.63 -25.26
CA ASP A 518 -15.39 23.04 -26.09
C ASP A 518 -14.93 21.69 -25.54
N ILE A 519 -14.81 21.58 -24.20
CA ILE A 519 -14.49 20.30 -23.53
C ILE A 519 -15.60 19.28 -23.80
N ALA A 520 -16.86 19.69 -23.68
CA ALA A 520 -18.01 18.83 -23.92
C ALA A 520 -18.09 18.36 -25.37
N ALA A 521 -17.91 19.27 -26.34
CA ALA A 521 -17.90 18.93 -27.75
C ALA A 521 -16.81 17.91 -28.10
N HIS A 522 -15.60 18.09 -27.56
CA HIS A 522 -14.50 17.14 -27.73
C HIS A 522 -14.84 15.78 -27.09
N ASN A 523 -15.31 15.76 -25.84
CA ASN A 523 -15.65 14.52 -25.16
C ASN A 523 -16.80 13.76 -25.85
N ILE A 524 -17.76 14.45 -26.47
CA ILE A 524 -18.82 13.82 -27.26
C ILE A 524 -18.24 13.06 -28.46
N GLN A 525 -17.30 13.67 -29.19
CA GLN A 525 -16.63 13.01 -30.32
C GLN A 525 -15.92 11.73 -29.87
N GLU A 526 -15.24 11.80 -28.72
CA GLU A 526 -14.53 10.65 -28.15
C GLU A 526 -15.50 9.52 -27.76
N ILE A 527 -16.58 9.79 -27.03
CA ILE A 527 -17.53 8.73 -26.63
C ILE A 527 -18.29 8.15 -27.83
N GLN A 528 -18.54 8.94 -28.88
CA GLN A 528 -19.19 8.49 -30.11
C GLN A 528 -18.31 7.51 -30.91
N SER A 529 -17.00 7.52 -30.70
CA SER A 529 -16.10 6.50 -31.27
C SER A 529 -16.33 5.10 -30.68
N VAL A 530 -16.83 5.02 -29.45
CA VAL A 530 -17.14 3.77 -28.74
C VAL A 530 -18.62 3.42 -28.85
N GLN A 531 -19.51 4.42 -28.69
CA GLN A 531 -20.95 4.26 -28.77
C GLN A 531 -21.53 5.33 -29.71
N PRO A 532 -21.74 5.03 -31.00
CA PRO A 532 -22.14 6.04 -31.99
C PRO A 532 -23.52 6.66 -31.79
N GLN A 533 -24.41 6.01 -31.03
CA GLN A 533 -25.80 6.43 -30.82
C GLN A 533 -26.21 6.22 -29.36
N GLY A 534 -27.11 7.07 -28.86
CA GLY A 534 -27.69 6.96 -27.54
C GLY A 534 -28.65 5.76 -27.38
N PRO A 535 -29.22 5.59 -26.17
CA PRO A 535 -29.07 6.49 -25.04
C PRO A 535 -27.69 6.39 -24.37
N TYR A 536 -27.19 7.50 -23.82
CA TYR A 536 -25.89 7.56 -23.13
C TYR A 536 -26.03 7.51 -21.60
N LEU A 537 -25.02 6.96 -20.92
CA LEU A 537 -24.87 7.04 -19.46
C LEU A 537 -23.66 7.92 -19.15
N LEU A 538 -23.92 9.13 -18.67
CA LEU A 538 -22.91 10.15 -18.43
C LEU A 538 -22.82 10.44 -16.94
N GLY A 539 -21.60 10.72 -16.47
CA GLY A 539 -21.39 11.27 -15.16
C GLY A 539 -20.24 12.27 -15.12
N GLY A 540 -20.22 13.08 -14.07
CA GLY A 540 -19.14 14.04 -13.84
C GLY A 540 -18.89 14.32 -12.38
N HIS A 541 -17.62 14.26 -11.96
CA HIS A 541 -17.19 14.59 -10.61
C HIS A 541 -16.68 16.01 -10.50
N SER A 542 -17.12 16.77 -9.49
CA SER A 542 -16.67 18.15 -9.26
C SER A 542 -16.80 19.00 -10.54
N PHE A 543 -15.77 19.70 -11.00
CA PHE A 543 -15.80 20.40 -12.30
C PHE A 543 -16.39 19.56 -13.46
N GLY A 544 -16.11 18.26 -13.51
CA GLY A 544 -16.62 17.34 -14.51
C GLY A 544 -18.15 17.24 -14.55
N GLY A 545 -18.86 17.53 -13.45
CA GLY A 545 -20.33 17.57 -13.45
C GLY A 545 -20.90 18.66 -14.36
N LYS A 546 -20.22 19.82 -14.45
CA LYS A 546 -20.61 20.91 -15.36
C LYS A 546 -20.39 20.52 -16.82
N VAL A 547 -19.28 19.84 -17.09
CA VAL A 547 -18.96 19.28 -18.42
C VAL A 547 -19.97 18.20 -18.81
N ALA A 548 -20.33 17.30 -17.90
CA ALA A 548 -21.31 16.24 -18.16
C ALA A 548 -22.71 16.82 -18.46
N LEU A 549 -23.12 17.90 -17.77
CA LEU A 549 -24.36 18.62 -18.11
C LEU A 549 -24.29 19.18 -19.54
N GLU A 550 -23.22 19.90 -19.88
CA GLU A 550 -23.06 20.49 -21.21
C GLU A 550 -23.00 19.42 -22.31
N MET A 551 -22.33 18.29 -22.05
CA MET A 551 -22.35 17.14 -22.95
C MET A 551 -23.78 16.65 -23.18
N ALA A 552 -24.59 16.56 -22.12
CA ALA A 552 -25.96 16.10 -22.23
C ALA A 552 -26.86 17.08 -23.01
N LEU A 553 -26.68 18.39 -22.82
CA LEU A 553 -27.39 19.43 -23.59
C LEU A 553 -27.02 19.38 -25.08
N GLN A 554 -25.73 19.28 -25.40
CA GLN A 554 -25.27 19.18 -26.79
C GLN A 554 -25.74 17.89 -27.47
N LEU A 555 -25.71 16.75 -26.78
CA LEU A 555 -26.24 15.48 -27.28
C LEU A 555 -27.75 15.58 -27.59
N GLN A 556 -28.53 16.23 -26.73
CA GLN A 556 -29.96 16.45 -26.99
C GLN A 556 -30.22 17.34 -28.21
N LYS A 557 -29.41 18.39 -28.41
CA LYS A 557 -29.47 19.20 -29.65
C LYS A 557 -29.17 18.37 -30.90
N GLN A 558 -28.34 17.34 -30.76
CA GLN A 558 -28.05 16.36 -31.82
C GLN A 558 -29.12 15.25 -31.94
N GLY A 559 -30.23 15.34 -31.19
CA GLY A 559 -31.30 14.34 -31.18
C GLY A 559 -30.95 13.04 -30.46
N GLN A 560 -29.88 13.02 -29.65
CA GLN A 560 -29.43 11.87 -28.90
C GLN A 560 -30.03 11.84 -27.49
N GLU A 561 -30.39 10.65 -27.01
CA GLU A 561 -30.92 10.47 -25.66
C GLU A 561 -29.80 10.29 -24.62
N VAL A 562 -30.02 10.77 -23.41
CA VAL A 562 -29.15 10.53 -22.24
C VAL A 562 -30.00 9.92 -21.14
N ALA A 563 -29.82 8.61 -20.89
CA ALA A 563 -30.63 7.86 -19.94
C ALA A 563 -30.26 8.14 -18.48
N LEU A 564 -29.01 8.53 -18.23
CA LEU A 564 -28.53 8.91 -16.90
C LEU A 564 -27.55 10.07 -17.02
N LEU A 565 -27.80 11.14 -16.25
CA LEU A 565 -26.84 12.20 -15.96
C LEU A 565 -26.52 12.20 -14.47
N ALA A 566 -25.38 11.61 -14.11
CA ALA A 566 -24.90 11.53 -12.73
C ALA A 566 -23.95 12.69 -12.40
N ILE A 567 -24.32 13.51 -11.42
CA ILE A 567 -23.54 14.64 -10.92
C ILE A 567 -22.96 14.26 -9.56
N LEU A 568 -21.63 14.23 -9.42
CA LEU A 568 -20.96 13.76 -8.20
C LEU A 568 -20.35 14.97 -7.50
N ASP A 569 -20.90 15.32 -6.34
CA ASP A 569 -20.49 16.39 -5.42
C ASP A 569 -20.11 17.70 -6.12
N THR A 570 -20.94 18.08 -7.09
CA THR A 570 -20.74 19.29 -7.91
C THR A 570 -21.82 20.29 -7.58
N THR A 571 -21.46 21.56 -7.44
CA THR A 571 -22.44 22.65 -7.33
C THR A 571 -22.87 23.16 -8.69
N ALA A 572 -24.13 23.57 -8.80
CA ALA A 572 -24.68 24.08 -10.05
C ALA A 572 -23.92 25.31 -10.58
N PRO A 573 -23.91 25.54 -11.91
CA PRO A 573 -23.24 26.69 -12.51
C PRO A 573 -23.73 28.04 -11.95
N GLU A 574 -22.81 28.98 -11.72
CA GLU A 574 -23.10 30.36 -11.28
C GLU A 574 -22.57 31.33 -12.37
N PRO A 575 -23.22 32.50 -12.60
CA PRO A 575 -22.75 33.46 -13.59
C PRO A 575 -21.36 34.01 -13.25
N GLY A 576 -20.45 33.98 -14.23
CA GLY A 576 -19.07 34.45 -14.08
C GLY A 576 -18.18 33.48 -13.28
N ASN A 577 -16.94 33.91 -13.01
CA ASN A 577 -16.02 33.18 -12.15
C ASN A 577 -15.57 34.08 -10.99
N LYS A 578 -15.89 33.67 -9.75
CA LYS A 578 -15.58 34.46 -8.55
C LYS A 578 -14.08 34.71 -8.38
N MET A 579 -13.23 33.74 -8.73
CA MET A 579 -11.77 33.89 -8.63
C MET A 579 -11.26 34.96 -9.60
N THR A 580 -11.78 34.99 -10.82
CA THR A 580 -11.46 36.03 -11.81
C THR A 580 -11.93 37.41 -11.34
N SER A 581 -13.17 37.51 -10.82
CA SER A 581 -13.69 38.80 -10.32
C SER A 581 -12.94 39.34 -9.10
N LEU A 582 -12.29 38.46 -8.33
CA LEU A 582 -11.49 38.81 -7.16
C LEU A 582 -10.01 39.06 -7.50
N GLY A 583 -9.64 39.05 -8.77
CA GLY A 583 -8.29 39.42 -9.24
C GLY A 583 -7.19 38.44 -8.83
N TRP A 584 -7.50 37.15 -8.71
CA TRP A 584 -6.50 36.13 -8.35
C TRP A 584 -5.34 36.10 -9.36
N ASN A 585 -4.12 36.22 -8.85
CA ASN A 585 -2.90 36.04 -9.64
C ASN A 585 -2.32 34.63 -9.50
N ASP A 586 -1.29 34.32 -10.29
CA ASP A 586 -0.68 32.98 -10.37
C ASP A 586 -0.11 32.52 -9.02
N ALA A 587 0.49 33.42 -8.24
CA ALA A 587 1.04 33.11 -6.93
C ALA A 587 -0.07 32.73 -5.93
N MET A 588 -1.19 33.45 -5.90
CA MET A 588 -2.35 33.11 -5.04
C MET A 588 -2.90 31.72 -5.38
N TRP A 589 -2.96 31.41 -6.67
CA TRP A 589 -3.45 30.14 -7.17
C TRP A 589 -2.52 28.97 -6.80
N MET A 590 -1.20 29.16 -6.90
CA MET A 590 -0.19 28.19 -6.50
C MET A 590 -0.24 27.89 -4.99
N VAL A 591 -0.49 28.90 -4.14
CA VAL A 591 -0.69 28.68 -2.70
C VAL A 591 -1.96 27.85 -2.45
N ALA A 592 -3.09 28.19 -3.06
CA ALA A 592 -4.33 27.44 -2.84
C ALA A 592 -4.19 25.96 -3.22
N ILE A 593 -3.50 25.67 -4.31
CA ILE A 593 -3.29 24.28 -4.74
C ILE A 593 -2.27 23.55 -3.93
N SER A 594 -1.23 24.21 -3.44
CA SER A 594 -0.32 23.59 -2.50
C SER A 594 -1.05 23.05 -1.26
N LYS A 595 -2.03 23.80 -0.74
CA LYS A 595 -2.88 23.38 0.39
C LYS A 595 -3.81 22.24 0.03
N LEU A 596 -4.43 22.28 -1.16
CA LEU A 596 -5.26 21.18 -1.65
C LEU A 596 -4.44 19.90 -1.85
N LEU A 597 -3.26 19.98 -2.44
CA LEU A 597 -2.34 18.85 -2.59
C LEU A 597 -1.87 18.36 -1.22
N GLY A 598 -1.62 19.25 -0.27
CA GLY A 598 -1.33 18.85 1.11
C GLY A 598 -2.46 18.03 1.74
N TYR A 599 -3.69 18.53 1.65
CA TYR A 599 -4.88 17.84 2.17
C TYR A 599 -5.13 16.48 1.49
N LEU A 600 -5.07 16.42 0.16
CA LEU A 600 -5.29 15.19 -0.62
C LEU A 600 -4.35 14.04 -0.25
N PHE A 601 -3.17 14.36 0.25
CA PHE A 601 -2.12 13.39 0.54
C PHE A 601 -1.72 13.35 2.02
N ASP A 602 -2.52 13.97 2.89
CA ASP A 602 -2.32 14.03 4.34
C ASP A 602 -0.92 14.53 4.72
N LYS A 603 -0.47 15.62 4.08
CA LYS A 603 0.84 16.27 4.30
C LYS A 603 0.71 17.79 4.36
N GLU A 604 1.43 18.45 5.26
CA GLU A 604 1.49 19.92 5.27
C GLU A 604 2.44 20.42 4.15
N LEU A 605 1.92 21.22 3.20
CA LEU A 605 2.75 21.98 2.24
C LEU A 605 2.81 23.45 2.68
N GLU A 606 3.98 23.90 3.13
CA GLU A 606 4.21 25.30 3.46
C GLU A 606 4.69 26.07 2.22
N VAL A 607 3.76 26.70 1.50
CA VAL A 607 4.06 27.54 0.34
C VAL A 607 3.68 28.98 0.64
N SER A 608 4.69 29.85 0.68
CA SER A 608 4.50 31.28 0.96
C SER A 608 4.11 32.05 -0.30
N TYR A 609 3.03 32.84 -0.21
CA TYR A 609 2.66 33.80 -1.25
C TYR A 609 3.74 34.86 -1.47
N GLU A 610 4.31 35.42 -0.40
CA GLU A 610 5.35 36.46 -0.50
C GLU A 610 6.61 35.96 -1.19
N ALA A 611 6.90 34.66 -1.06
CA ALA A 611 7.98 34.00 -1.78
C ALA A 611 7.63 33.83 -3.27
N LEU A 612 6.40 33.43 -3.60
CA LEU A 612 5.95 33.21 -4.98
C LEU A 612 5.75 34.50 -5.78
N GLU A 613 5.18 35.55 -5.19
CA GLU A 613 4.84 36.80 -5.88
C GLU A 613 6.08 37.51 -6.47
N LYS A 614 7.26 37.29 -5.85
CA LYS A 614 8.54 37.85 -6.31
C LYS A 614 9.19 37.04 -7.43
N LEU A 615 8.63 35.88 -7.78
CA LEU A 615 9.17 34.94 -8.77
C LEU A 615 8.42 35.06 -10.09
N THR A 616 9.13 34.80 -11.19
CA THR A 616 8.49 34.63 -12.51
C THR A 616 7.58 33.39 -12.51
N PRO A 617 6.59 33.27 -13.41
CA PRO A 617 5.71 32.10 -13.45
C PRO A 617 6.44 30.74 -13.55
N ASP A 618 7.53 30.66 -14.33
CA ASP A 618 8.36 29.44 -14.42
C ASP A 618 9.15 29.16 -13.13
N ASP A 619 9.60 30.21 -12.43
CA ASP A 619 10.27 30.09 -11.13
C ASP A 619 9.28 29.72 -10.02
N GLN A 620 8.02 30.16 -10.09
CA GLN A 620 6.95 29.75 -9.18
C GLN A 620 6.67 28.25 -9.28
N LEU A 621 6.60 27.72 -10.51
CA LEU A 621 6.47 26.29 -10.76
C LEU A 621 7.67 25.52 -10.19
N SER A 622 8.89 26.01 -10.44
CA SER A 622 10.12 25.42 -9.94
C SER A 622 10.20 25.45 -8.40
N TYR A 623 9.70 26.52 -7.78
CA TYR A 623 9.59 26.65 -6.34
C TYR A 623 8.61 25.62 -5.77
N LEU A 624 7.39 25.53 -6.30
CA LEU A 624 6.41 24.53 -5.85
C LEU A 624 6.91 23.11 -6.09
N TYR A 625 7.55 22.83 -7.22
CA TYR A 625 8.17 21.54 -7.52
C TYR A 625 9.20 21.15 -6.44
N LYS A 626 10.07 22.07 -6.02
CA LYS A 626 11.03 21.83 -4.92
C LYS A 626 10.32 21.57 -3.58
N GLN A 627 9.26 22.32 -3.26
CA GLN A 627 8.47 22.10 -2.04
C GLN A 627 7.82 20.72 -2.03
N LEU A 628 7.26 20.29 -3.17
CA LEU A 628 6.70 18.95 -3.36
C LEU A 628 7.76 17.85 -3.27
N GLN A 629 9.00 18.11 -3.71
CA GLN A 629 10.12 17.19 -3.51
C GLN A 629 10.53 17.07 -2.03
N GLN A 630 10.56 18.19 -1.29
CA GLN A 630 10.97 18.21 0.13
C GLN A 630 10.03 17.40 1.03
N ILE A 631 8.73 17.36 0.72
CA ILE A 631 7.78 16.52 1.45
C ILE A 631 7.62 15.11 0.84
N ASN A 632 8.51 14.69 -0.07
CA ASN A 632 8.46 13.40 -0.77
C ASN A 632 7.10 13.13 -1.44
N PHE A 633 6.50 14.16 -2.03
CA PHE A 633 5.27 14.10 -2.82
C PHE A 633 5.58 13.87 -4.30
N TYR A 634 6.67 14.47 -4.78
CA TYR A 634 7.17 14.29 -6.14
C TYR A 634 8.61 13.74 -6.08
N PRO A 635 8.93 12.57 -6.65
CA PRO A 635 10.24 11.95 -6.45
C PRO A 635 11.38 12.78 -7.08
N PRO A 636 12.59 12.77 -6.49
CA PRO A 636 13.76 13.40 -7.08
C PRO A 636 14.06 12.80 -8.46
N GLY A 637 13.99 13.62 -9.52
CA GLY A 637 14.25 13.21 -10.91
C GLY A 637 13.02 12.99 -11.80
N ALA A 638 11.80 13.09 -11.27
CA ALA A 638 10.59 13.10 -12.10
C ALA A 638 10.47 14.42 -12.88
N GLY A 639 10.11 14.39 -14.16
CA GLY A 639 10.03 15.57 -15.02
C GLY A 639 9.10 16.67 -14.49
N ILE A 640 9.50 17.95 -14.63
CA ILE A 640 8.67 19.11 -14.26
C ILE A 640 7.48 19.31 -15.23
N LYS A 641 7.53 18.69 -16.41
CA LYS A 641 6.53 18.84 -17.49
C LYS A 641 5.15 18.33 -17.10
N GLN A 642 5.06 17.18 -16.47
CA GLN A 642 3.80 16.54 -16.07
C GLN A 642 3.13 17.34 -14.94
N LEU A 643 3.94 17.84 -13.98
CA LEU A 643 3.46 18.78 -12.96
C LEU A 643 2.94 20.07 -13.60
N ARG A 644 3.65 20.63 -14.60
CA ARG A 644 3.19 21.80 -15.36
C ARG A 644 1.84 21.55 -16.03
N GLY A 645 1.68 20.41 -16.72
CA GLY A 645 0.44 20.03 -17.38
C GLY A 645 -0.72 19.91 -16.40
N PHE A 646 -0.52 19.18 -15.30
CA PHE A 646 -1.51 19.04 -14.23
C PHE A 646 -1.94 20.39 -13.64
N LEU A 647 -0.98 21.27 -13.30
CA LEU A 647 -1.28 22.59 -12.77
C LEU A 647 -1.99 23.47 -13.80
N ARG A 648 -1.57 23.46 -15.07
CA ARG A 648 -2.24 24.22 -16.12
C ARG A 648 -3.69 23.77 -16.30
N VAL A 649 -3.94 22.47 -16.40
CA VAL A 649 -5.29 21.88 -16.49
C VAL A 649 -6.14 22.27 -15.29
N MET A 650 -5.62 22.09 -14.07
CA MET A 650 -6.28 22.51 -12.84
C MET A 650 -6.66 23.99 -12.90
N LYS A 651 -5.76 24.86 -13.37
CA LYS A 651 -5.97 26.31 -13.40
C LYS A 651 -7.06 26.66 -14.37
N THR A 652 -6.92 26.19 -15.60
CA THR A 652 -7.86 26.46 -16.66
C THR A 652 -9.26 25.97 -16.30
N ASN A 653 -9.40 24.73 -15.83
CA ASN A 653 -10.70 24.17 -15.44
C ASN A 653 -11.35 24.95 -14.27
N ASN A 654 -10.58 25.36 -13.26
CA ASN A 654 -11.13 26.13 -12.14
C ASN A 654 -11.48 27.58 -12.51
N LEU A 655 -10.82 28.15 -13.51
CA LEU A 655 -11.10 29.51 -14.02
C LEU A 655 -12.17 29.55 -15.12
N CYS A 656 -12.57 28.39 -15.66
CA CYS A 656 -13.66 28.31 -16.62
C CYS A 656 -14.93 28.92 -16.02
N SER A 657 -15.45 29.96 -16.68
CA SER A 657 -16.80 30.47 -16.43
C SER A 657 -17.75 29.67 -17.28
N TYR A 658 -18.81 29.14 -16.68
CA TYR A 658 -19.82 28.38 -17.39
C TYR A 658 -21.18 28.65 -16.77
N PHE A 659 -22.15 28.96 -17.63
CA PHE A 659 -23.54 29.11 -17.26
C PHE A 659 -24.38 28.70 -18.49
N PRO A 660 -25.12 27.57 -18.43
CA PRO A 660 -25.90 27.11 -19.56
C PRO A 660 -27.10 28.04 -19.82
N GLU A 661 -27.42 28.25 -21.10
CA GLU A 661 -28.60 29.01 -21.50
C GLU A 661 -29.88 28.17 -21.47
N GLU A 662 -29.75 26.84 -21.47
CA GLU A 662 -30.85 25.88 -21.59
C GLU A 662 -31.04 25.05 -20.31
N VAL A 663 -32.29 24.67 -20.06
CA VAL A 663 -32.69 23.80 -18.95
C VAL A 663 -32.72 22.37 -19.44
N TYR A 664 -32.07 21.46 -18.71
CA TYR A 664 -32.02 20.05 -19.07
C TYR A 664 -33.39 19.38 -18.89
N PRO A 665 -33.95 18.71 -19.91
CA PRO A 665 -35.32 18.21 -19.89
C PRO A 665 -35.50 16.90 -19.10
N THR A 666 -34.42 16.23 -18.70
CA THR A 666 -34.43 14.96 -17.95
C THR A 666 -33.92 15.14 -16.52
N PRO A 667 -34.25 14.22 -15.58
CA PRO A 667 -33.81 14.35 -14.19
C PRO A 667 -32.28 14.31 -14.06
N ILE A 668 -31.74 15.25 -13.28
CA ILE A 668 -30.36 15.20 -12.81
C ILE A 668 -30.27 14.28 -11.59
N THR A 669 -29.30 13.35 -11.57
CA THR A 669 -29.02 12.48 -10.42
C THR A 669 -27.80 13.00 -9.67
N LEU A 670 -28.02 13.62 -8.51
CA LEU A 670 -26.97 14.21 -7.68
C LEU A 670 -26.53 13.22 -6.58
N PHE A 671 -25.24 12.89 -6.58
CA PHE A 671 -24.57 12.20 -5.47
C PHE A 671 -23.84 13.23 -4.62
N ARG A 672 -24.24 13.43 -3.37
CA ARG A 672 -23.69 14.44 -2.47
C ARG A 672 -22.91 13.81 -1.33
N SER A 673 -21.73 14.34 -1.02
CA SER A 673 -20.96 13.97 0.16
C SER A 673 -21.64 14.48 1.44
N ILE A 674 -21.71 13.66 2.48
CA ILE A 674 -22.34 14.06 3.76
C ILE A 674 -21.44 14.93 4.64
N ASN A 675 -20.14 15.01 4.35
CA ASN A 675 -19.17 15.89 5.01
C ASN A 675 -18.51 16.85 3.99
N PRO A 676 -19.25 17.82 3.41
CA PRO A 676 -18.71 18.68 2.36
C PRO A 676 -17.59 19.59 2.90
N GLN A 677 -16.36 19.27 2.52
CA GLN A 677 -15.07 19.95 2.74
C GLN A 677 -14.72 20.50 4.16
N PRO A 678 -13.52 20.19 4.69
CA PRO A 678 -13.02 20.86 5.89
C PRO A 678 -12.70 22.35 5.64
N ASP A 679 -12.95 23.19 6.65
CA ASP A 679 -12.73 24.66 6.67
C ASP A 679 -11.26 25.12 6.43
N ASN A 680 -10.31 24.19 6.30
CA ASN A 680 -8.89 24.45 6.52
C ASN A 680 -8.08 24.79 5.24
N LEU A 681 -8.73 24.90 4.08
CA LEU A 681 -8.05 25.13 2.78
C LEU A 681 -7.77 26.61 2.45
N LYS A 682 -8.09 27.53 3.37
CA LYS A 682 -7.92 28.97 3.20
C LYS A 682 -6.44 29.40 3.04
N PRO A 683 -6.03 30.11 1.97
CA PRO A 683 -4.73 30.77 1.92
C PRO A 683 -4.61 31.88 2.99
N GLU A 684 -3.46 31.98 3.67
CA GLU A 684 -3.25 32.90 4.80
C GLU A 684 -3.43 34.38 4.44
N ASN A 685 -3.15 34.73 3.18
CA ASN A 685 -3.15 36.10 2.68
C ASN A 685 -4.50 36.55 2.13
N ILE A 686 -5.51 35.68 2.16
CA ILE A 686 -6.89 36.02 1.80
C ILE A 686 -7.64 36.32 3.10
N LYS A 687 -8.37 37.43 3.16
CA LYS A 687 -9.23 37.73 4.32
C LYS A 687 -10.28 36.63 4.50
N LYS A 688 -10.63 36.28 5.75
CA LYS A 688 -11.55 35.15 6.02
C LYS A 688 -12.88 35.36 5.31
N GLU A 689 -13.38 36.58 5.33
CA GLU A 689 -14.63 36.98 4.67
C GLU A 689 -14.57 36.84 3.14
N VAL A 690 -13.38 37.03 2.54
CA VAL A 690 -13.17 36.88 1.09
C VAL A 690 -13.00 35.41 0.69
N TYR A 691 -12.41 34.58 1.55
CA TYR A 691 -12.33 33.14 1.30
C TYR A 691 -13.68 32.45 1.51
N GLU A 692 -14.44 32.86 2.53
CA GLU A 692 -15.79 32.37 2.76
C GLU A 692 -16.75 32.80 1.65
N SER A 693 -16.55 33.98 1.02
CA SER A 693 -17.33 34.40 -0.15
C SER A 693 -17.01 33.62 -1.44
N LEU A 694 -15.89 32.90 -1.48
CA LEU A 694 -15.55 31.96 -2.56
C LEU A 694 -16.28 30.63 -2.46
N ARG A 695 -16.84 30.28 -1.29
CA ARG A 695 -17.68 29.09 -1.17
C ARG A 695 -18.88 29.22 -2.13
N PRO A 696 -19.21 28.19 -2.91
CA PRO A 696 -20.40 28.23 -3.75
C PRO A 696 -21.61 28.43 -2.85
N GLN A 697 -22.41 29.47 -3.09
CA GLN A 697 -23.60 29.75 -2.26
C GLN A 697 -24.56 28.56 -2.36
N ASN A 698 -24.60 27.97 -3.55
CA ASN A 698 -25.34 26.77 -3.88
C ASN A 698 -25.03 25.57 -2.96
N MET A 699 -23.83 25.45 -2.38
CA MET A 699 -23.48 24.32 -1.50
C MET A 699 -24.32 24.25 -0.22
N SER A 700 -24.95 25.37 0.18
CA SER A 700 -25.89 25.42 1.31
C SER A 700 -27.29 24.89 0.97
N LEU A 701 -27.61 24.75 -0.33
CA LEU A 701 -28.90 24.26 -0.79
C LEU A 701 -28.92 22.72 -0.82
N PRO A 702 -30.06 22.06 -0.52
CA PRO A 702 -30.13 20.60 -0.49
C PRO A 702 -29.71 19.92 -1.79
N ASP A 703 -30.00 20.53 -2.92
CA ASP A 703 -29.74 20.05 -4.27
C ASP A 703 -28.50 20.70 -4.91
N PHE A 704 -27.67 21.38 -4.12
CA PHE A 704 -26.54 22.18 -4.60
C PHE A 704 -26.88 23.17 -5.73
N GLY A 705 -28.10 23.70 -5.74
CA GLY A 705 -28.58 24.70 -6.69
C GLY A 705 -28.95 24.16 -8.07
N TRP A 706 -29.08 22.84 -8.24
CA TRP A 706 -29.33 22.22 -9.54
C TRP A 706 -30.77 22.31 -10.05
N SER A 707 -31.76 22.57 -9.18
CA SER A 707 -33.18 22.63 -9.57
C SER A 707 -33.49 23.55 -10.76
N PRO A 708 -32.93 24.78 -10.88
CA PRO A 708 -33.19 25.64 -12.04
C PRO A 708 -32.65 25.10 -13.37
N PHE A 709 -31.72 24.15 -13.33
CA PHE A 709 -31.07 23.58 -14.51
C PHE A 709 -31.70 22.26 -14.98
N SER A 710 -32.77 21.80 -14.31
CA SER A 710 -33.50 20.58 -14.65
C SER A 710 -34.99 20.86 -14.71
N SER A 711 -35.65 20.43 -15.78
CA SER A 711 -37.12 20.53 -15.90
C SER A 711 -37.86 19.50 -15.03
N LYS A 712 -37.12 18.51 -14.49
CA LYS A 712 -37.61 17.48 -13.58
C LYS A 712 -36.96 17.63 -12.20
N PRO A 713 -37.59 17.13 -11.12
CA PRO A 713 -36.96 17.12 -9.80
C PRO A 713 -35.59 16.43 -9.82
N VAL A 714 -34.61 17.02 -9.13
CA VAL A 714 -33.27 16.44 -8.96
C VAL A 714 -33.38 15.22 -8.02
N GLU A 715 -32.88 14.06 -8.44
CA GLU A 715 -32.78 12.87 -7.59
C GLU A 715 -31.50 12.95 -6.74
N ILE A 716 -31.60 12.94 -5.40
CA ILE A 716 -30.45 13.18 -4.50
C ILE A 716 -30.09 11.91 -3.74
N TYR A 717 -28.80 11.57 -3.73
CA TYR A 717 -28.23 10.42 -3.02
C TYR A 717 -27.06 10.88 -2.15
N ASP A 718 -27.21 10.75 -0.83
CA ASP A 718 -26.13 11.04 0.11
C ASP A 718 -25.10 9.90 0.14
N VAL A 719 -23.82 10.24 0.14
CA VAL A 719 -22.67 9.32 0.12
C VAL A 719 -21.74 9.64 1.29
N PRO A 720 -21.27 8.64 2.06
CA PRO A 720 -20.28 8.83 3.12
C PRO A 720 -18.98 9.45 2.61
N GLY A 721 -18.30 10.19 3.49
CA GLY A 721 -17.05 10.89 3.17
C GLY A 721 -17.26 12.36 2.82
N ASP A 722 -16.19 12.95 2.31
CA ASP A 722 -16.10 14.32 1.81
C ASP A 722 -16.00 14.33 0.28
N HIS A 723 -15.85 15.53 -0.30
CA HIS A 723 -15.71 15.78 -1.75
C HIS A 723 -14.73 14.82 -2.45
N ILE A 724 -13.65 14.41 -1.77
CA ILE A 724 -12.62 13.54 -2.32
C ILE A 724 -12.82 12.10 -1.84
N SER A 725 -13.03 11.90 -0.54
CA SER A 725 -13.04 10.56 0.04
C SER A 725 -14.27 9.73 -0.34
N MET A 726 -15.32 10.35 -0.90
CA MET A 726 -16.51 9.63 -1.40
C MET A 726 -16.23 8.75 -2.64
N VAL A 727 -15.18 9.05 -3.41
CA VAL A 727 -14.77 8.29 -4.61
C VAL A 727 -13.51 7.43 -4.38
N THR A 728 -13.06 7.29 -3.13
CA THR A 728 -11.91 6.45 -2.74
C THR A 728 -12.27 5.49 -1.60
N GLU A 729 -11.40 4.53 -1.29
CA GLU A 729 -11.61 3.61 -0.16
C GLU A 729 -11.58 4.38 1.19
N PRO A 730 -12.45 4.05 2.15
CA PRO A 730 -13.42 2.95 2.11
C PRO A 730 -14.80 3.31 1.52
N HIS A 731 -15.11 4.60 1.29
CA HIS A 731 -16.49 5.03 1.00
C HIS A 731 -16.95 4.74 -0.44
N VAL A 732 -16.00 4.58 -1.37
CA VAL A 732 -16.27 4.28 -2.78
C VAL A 732 -17.14 3.04 -2.98
N GLN A 733 -17.10 2.07 -2.07
CA GLN A 733 -17.97 0.90 -2.11
C GLN A 733 -19.45 1.28 -2.04
N VAL A 734 -19.81 2.18 -1.10
CA VAL A 734 -21.18 2.66 -0.92
C VAL A 734 -21.60 3.52 -2.11
N PHE A 735 -20.68 4.36 -2.61
CA PHE A 735 -20.92 5.14 -3.82
C PHE A 735 -21.21 4.24 -5.03
N ALA A 736 -20.37 3.24 -5.27
CA ALA A 736 -20.49 2.31 -6.38
C ALA A 736 -21.83 1.56 -6.35
N GLN A 737 -22.26 1.09 -5.18
CA GLN A 737 -23.56 0.43 -5.01
C GLN A 737 -24.73 1.33 -5.44
N LYS A 738 -24.74 2.59 -4.98
CA LYS A 738 -25.81 3.54 -5.32
C LYS A 738 -25.78 3.93 -6.80
N LEU A 739 -24.58 4.14 -7.35
CA LEU A 739 -24.40 4.44 -8.77
C LEU A 739 -24.89 3.29 -9.65
N MET A 740 -24.50 2.05 -9.33
CA MET A 740 -24.91 0.87 -10.09
C MET A 740 -26.43 0.66 -10.06
N ALA A 741 -27.09 0.90 -8.92
CA ALA A 741 -28.55 0.87 -8.85
C ALA A 741 -29.22 1.91 -9.78
N CYS A 742 -28.64 3.10 -9.90
CA CYS A 742 -29.12 4.13 -10.83
C CYS A 742 -28.88 3.75 -12.30
N ILE A 743 -27.71 3.19 -12.61
CA ILE A 743 -27.38 2.67 -13.94
C ILE A 743 -28.35 1.57 -14.35
N GLU A 744 -28.63 0.62 -13.46
CA GLU A 744 -29.59 -0.46 -13.72
C GLU A 744 -31.01 0.07 -13.95
N LYS A 745 -31.48 1.01 -13.11
CA LYS A 745 -32.77 1.70 -13.28
C LYS A 745 -32.87 2.41 -14.64
N ALA A 746 -31.78 3.04 -15.09
CA ALA A 746 -31.72 3.73 -16.38
C ALA A 746 -31.71 2.76 -17.57
N GLN A 747 -31.11 1.58 -17.41
CA GLN A 747 -31.06 0.56 -18.47
C GLN A 747 -32.38 -0.22 -18.63
N VAL A 748 -33.21 -0.33 -17.58
CA VAL A 748 -34.49 -1.06 -17.62
C VAL A 748 -35.59 -0.30 -18.37
N LYS A 749 -35.53 1.04 -18.44
CA LYS A 749 -36.54 1.88 -19.10
C LYS A 749 -36.56 1.77 -20.64
N ASP A 750 -35.57 1.09 -21.23
CA ASP A 750 -35.44 0.88 -22.68
C ASP A 750 -36.07 -0.45 -23.17
N LYS A 751 -36.67 -1.24 -22.26
CA LYS A 751 -37.52 -2.40 -22.58
C LYS A 751 -38.98 -2.02 -22.40
#